data_AF-A0A2V8CN86-F1
#
_entry.id   AF-A0A2V8CN86-F1
#
_cell.length_a   1.000
_cell.length_b   1.000
_cell.length_c   1.000
_cell.angle_alpha   90.00
_cell.angle_beta   90.00
_cell.angle_gamma   90.00
#
_symmetry.space_group_name_H-M   'P 1'
#
loop_
_entity.id
_entity.type
_entity.pdbx_description
1 polymer ?
#
loop_
_entity_poly.entity_id
_entity_poly.type
_entity_poly.pdbx_seq_one_letter_code
_entity_poly.pdbx_strand_id
1 'polypeptide(L)'
;MSSRKSLAKRLVLYGVLGCMASQTALAAVTDISSIPLATSGGANILPNLLFDLDDSGSMQWDFMPDYVSPNTVASALPQSKPCMFDSSNATNPTSCSSGCTFGGSGFVCTAAGGPPYQAGGANGFNGVAYDPNFYYRPGLGSNGQPLINPPSGLPLGNPVTTTLVADDIYFHAPFGASVTNVDLATQIGELQYCNGNGVCKRNGADSAGANLVSGTAFDSASTSNAMPAGQFPYRTNPANASTAIFGLPEMMSIGTFVRTSPSTTVTVTTVESHGLVTNDQIYTATTNVTAASSCTTITKVDNNNFTYTSSLSTSQNPSGSYRKCAKLGVGTFVRGATSTVTVTDLSTPHGLVTSDVITTANVTGTGMNVTAAVTKVDNNTFTYPSGSTGAQTSSGSWVRTGLYNVGSSVTGTANAYAVVPVEYCSDGNLTNCAYVLPGNTPPAGFTFPAYVRFCQTQAQALAPGAVSDSSGTPRCRSKYNETTDLVTGVPPKYLYARHGWFKRDIIKAAVGSYTNRPNRADCLGAPTCTYAEEINNYARWYTYYRTRLQMMKTSVGTSFLSFIGNPTGTPPKPNSLRIGLITMHAQDSGSVIPAKYLKISDFNTTQASNFYTKFYTQTAGSFTPLQQALARAGWIYAGKLNTGLTTGIPAADDPILAACQRNFTLLTTDGYWNQLASYLPQTPAARTIGNLDASPSSLLGSTLVDRPQTVTLDGSGSSSTTVTPISSSSEQKICQGNNNVVFVQGNPGGTV
;
A
#
# COMPACT_ATOMS: atom_id res chain seq x y z
N MET A 1 -22.30 0.41 88.54
CA MET A 1 -22.62 -0.08 87.18
C MET A 1 -22.84 1.05 86.14
N SER A 2 -22.09 2.17 86.20
CA SER A 2 -22.33 3.37 85.34
C SER A 2 -21.10 3.90 84.59
N SER A 3 -19.93 3.26 84.67
CA SER A 3 -18.69 3.82 84.12
C SER A 3 -18.20 3.16 82.81
N ARG A 4 -18.62 1.92 82.51
CA ARG A 4 -18.15 1.19 81.30
C ARG A 4 -18.88 1.53 80.00
N LYS A 5 -20.05 2.18 80.06
CA LYS A 5 -20.82 2.62 78.87
C LYS A 5 -20.29 3.93 78.25
N SER A 6 -19.48 4.70 78.99
CA SER A 6 -18.90 5.97 78.51
C SER A 6 -17.64 5.76 77.66
N LEU A 7 -16.79 4.80 78.05
CA LEU A 7 -15.54 4.51 77.32
C LEU A 7 -15.81 3.84 75.96
N ALA A 8 -16.76 2.91 75.89
CA ALA A 8 -17.15 2.27 74.64
C ALA A 8 -17.82 3.26 73.65
N LYS A 9 -18.64 4.21 74.13
CA LYS A 9 -19.18 5.28 73.27
C LYS A 9 -18.10 6.24 72.79
N ARG A 10 -17.09 6.54 73.60
CA ARG A 10 -15.97 7.41 73.19
C ARG A 10 -15.03 6.69 72.20
N LEU A 11 -14.73 5.41 72.41
CA LEU A 11 -13.92 4.61 71.46
C LEU A 11 -14.63 4.37 70.13
N VAL A 12 -15.95 4.18 70.13
CA VAL A 12 -16.73 4.13 68.88
C VAL A 12 -16.80 5.50 68.21
N LEU A 13 -16.91 6.60 68.97
CA LEU A 13 -16.90 7.94 68.40
C LEU A 13 -15.53 8.31 67.81
N TYR A 14 -14.41 7.94 68.45
CA TYR A 14 -13.07 8.14 67.89
C TYR A 14 -12.73 7.17 66.76
N GLY A 15 -13.25 5.94 66.78
CA GLY A 15 -13.13 4.99 65.66
C GLY A 15 -13.93 5.42 64.42
N VAL A 16 -15.14 5.99 64.61
CA VAL A 16 -15.96 6.52 63.53
C VAL A 16 -15.41 7.86 63.02
N LEU A 17 -14.89 8.76 63.88
CA LEU A 17 -14.20 9.97 63.43
C LEU A 17 -12.86 9.67 62.74
N GLY A 18 -12.13 8.62 63.17
CA GLY A 18 -10.89 8.17 62.53
C GLY A 18 -11.11 7.57 61.14
N CYS A 19 -12.17 6.77 60.96
CA CYS A 19 -12.54 6.23 59.65
C CYS A 19 -13.16 7.27 58.70
N MET A 20 -13.61 8.43 59.19
CA MET A 20 -14.04 9.55 58.35
C MET A 20 -12.89 10.51 57.97
N ALA A 21 -11.75 10.46 58.66
CA ALA A 21 -10.58 11.31 58.39
C ALA A 21 -9.60 10.70 57.36
N SER A 22 -9.80 9.45 56.95
CA SER A 22 -8.95 8.75 55.98
C SER A 22 -9.69 8.25 54.74
N GLN A 23 -10.78 8.92 54.36
CA GLN A 23 -11.24 8.83 52.99
C GLN A 23 -10.32 9.73 52.18
N THR A 24 -9.60 9.16 51.22
CA THR A 24 -9.13 9.94 50.09
C THR A 24 -10.35 10.67 49.55
N ALA A 25 -10.42 11.97 49.77
CA ALA A 25 -11.37 12.81 49.07
C ALA A 25 -11.05 12.63 47.59
N LEU A 26 -11.80 11.75 46.91
CA LEU A 26 -12.01 11.94 45.50
C LEU A 26 -12.64 13.31 45.45
N ALA A 27 -11.89 14.27 44.90
CA ALA A 27 -12.50 15.49 44.43
C ALA A 27 -13.70 15.03 43.59
N ALA A 28 -14.92 15.26 44.10
CA ALA A 28 -16.05 15.38 43.21
C ALA A 28 -15.57 16.34 42.13
N VAL A 29 -15.68 15.94 40.87
CA VAL A 29 -15.36 16.81 39.74
C VAL A 29 -16.14 18.09 40.02
N THR A 30 -15.44 19.11 40.49
CA THR A 30 -16.03 20.42 40.62
C THR A 30 -16.17 20.81 39.17
N ASP A 31 -17.39 20.68 38.65
CA ASP A 31 -17.71 21.00 37.28
C ASP A 31 -17.57 22.52 37.16
N ILE A 32 -16.32 22.99 37.05
CA ILE A 32 -16.02 24.29 36.51
C ILE A 32 -16.45 24.15 35.06
N SER A 33 -17.67 24.61 34.80
CA SER A 33 -18.24 24.71 33.48
C SER A 33 -17.15 25.10 32.48
N SER A 34 -16.83 24.17 31.57
CA SER A 34 -15.97 24.44 30.42
C SER A 34 -16.64 25.37 29.39
N ILE A 35 -17.85 25.82 29.72
CA ILE A 35 -18.66 26.80 29.01
C ILE A 35 -18.55 28.11 29.78
N PRO A 36 -18.12 29.22 29.14
CA PRO A 36 -18.10 30.53 29.79
C PRO A 36 -19.48 30.84 30.40
N LEU A 37 -19.47 31.35 31.63
CA LEU A 37 -20.67 31.79 32.33
C LEU A 37 -21.16 33.13 31.72
N ALA A 38 -21.76 33.04 30.54
CA ALA A 38 -22.56 34.09 29.89
C ALA A 38 -23.33 33.37 28.78
N THR A 39 -24.62 33.08 28.83
CA THR A 39 -25.75 33.59 29.61
C THR A 39 -26.74 32.44 29.74
N SER A 40 -27.22 32.17 30.95
CA SER A 40 -28.33 31.23 31.19
C SER A 40 -29.60 31.72 30.47
N GLY A 41 -29.82 31.21 29.25
CA GLY A 41 -31.01 31.49 28.44
C GLY A 41 -30.79 31.42 26.93
N GLY A 42 -30.40 30.27 26.36
CA GLY A 42 -30.43 30.06 24.91
C GLY A 42 -29.38 29.06 24.39
N ALA A 43 -29.84 27.88 23.95
CA ALA A 43 -29.19 26.82 23.17
C ALA A 43 -27.64 26.65 23.25
N ASN A 44 -27.20 25.46 23.67
CA ASN A 44 -25.83 24.98 23.50
C ASN A 44 -25.50 24.88 21.99
N ILE A 45 -24.87 25.90 21.40
CA ILE A 45 -24.59 25.94 19.96
C ILE A 45 -23.47 24.93 19.63
N LEU A 46 -23.86 23.79 19.08
CA LEU A 46 -22.95 22.69 18.73
C LEU A 46 -22.12 23.00 17.48
N PRO A 47 -20.88 22.49 17.36
CA PRO A 47 -20.09 22.63 16.14
C PRO A 47 -20.76 21.91 14.95
N ASN A 48 -20.66 22.51 13.76
CA ASN A 48 -21.04 21.87 12.51
C ASN A 48 -19.87 21.07 11.93
N LEU A 49 -20.15 19.88 11.44
CA LEU A 49 -19.25 19.04 10.66
C LEU A 49 -19.93 18.68 9.34
N LEU A 50 -19.36 19.13 8.22
CA LEU A 50 -19.72 18.62 6.90
C LEU A 50 -18.73 17.51 6.52
N PHE A 51 -19.22 16.29 6.42
CA PHE A 51 -18.43 15.19 5.88
C PHE A 51 -18.55 15.20 4.36
N ASP A 52 -17.43 15.37 3.66
CA ASP A 52 -17.35 15.34 2.21
C ASP A 52 -16.64 14.05 1.79
N LEU A 53 -17.43 13.09 1.30
CA LEU A 53 -16.94 11.77 0.91
C LEU A 53 -16.35 11.82 -0.50
N ASP A 54 -15.11 11.34 -0.60
CA ASP A 54 -14.56 10.94 -1.90
C ASP A 54 -15.27 9.69 -2.44
N ASP A 55 -16.11 9.90 -3.45
CA ASP A 55 -16.79 8.89 -4.24
C ASP A 55 -16.24 8.82 -5.68
N SER A 56 -14.97 9.18 -5.89
CA SER A 56 -14.31 9.07 -7.19
C SER A 56 -14.02 7.62 -7.59
N GLY A 57 -13.80 7.36 -8.89
CA GLY A 57 -13.60 6.01 -9.41
C GLY A 57 -12.40 5.28 -8.81
N SER A 58 -11.36 6.00 -8.38
CA SER A 58 -10.17 5.41 -7.74
C SER A 58 -10.46 4.81 -6.37
N MET A 59 -11.54 5.24 -5.72
CA MET A 59 -11.94 4.68 -4.42
C MET A 59 -12.43 3.23 -4.50
N GLN A 60 -12.71 2.70 -5.70
CA GLN A 60 -13.00 1.27 -5.91
C GLN A 60 -11.76 0.37 -5.94
N TRP A 61 -10.56 0.94 -5.97
CA TRP A 61 -9.33 0.17 -6.12
C TRP A 61 -8.95 -0.57 -4.84
N ASP A 62 -8.41 -1.79 -4.99
CA ASP A 62 -7.85 -2.64 -3.92
C ASP A 62 -6.34 -2.44 -3.75
N PHE A 63 -5.84 -1.28 -4.19
CA PHE A 63 -4.46 -0.86 -4.01
C PHE A 63 -4.34 0.62 -3.67
N MET A 64 -3.33 1.00 -2.89
CA MET A 64 -2.94 2.40 -2.66
C MET A 64 -1.48 2.45 -2.18
N PRO A 65 -0.65 3.42 -2.61
CA PRO A 65 -0.93 4.51 -3.56
C PRO A 65 -1.00 4.06 -5.03
N ASP A 66 -1.26 4.99 -5.95
CA ASP A 66 -1.51 4.69 -7.36
C ASP A 66 -0.34 3.99 -8.08
N TYR A 67 0.90 4.23 -7.62
CA TYR A 67 2.10 3.61 -8.20
C TYR A 67 2.16 2.09 -7.99
N VAL A 68 1.29 1.50 -7.15
CA VAL A 68 1.22 0.06 -6.88
C VAL A 68 0.67 -0.71 -8.08
N SER A 69 -0.25 -0.11 -8.84
CA SER A 69 -0.80 -0.75 -10.03
C SER A 69 0.09 -0.47 -11.23
N PRO A 70 0.38 -1.47 -12.09
CA PRO A 70 0.88 -1.20 -13.42
C PRO A 70 -0.25 -0.55 -14.22
N ASN A 71 0.02 0.64 -14.77
CA ASN A 71 -0.74 1.29 -15.85
C ASN A 71 -2.26 1.01 -15.94
N THR A 72 -3.08 1.56 -15.05
CA THR A 72 -4.52 1.66 -15.37
C THR A 72 -4.74 2.86 -16.28
N VAL A 73 -5.58 2.70 -17.31
CA VAL A 73 -6.04 3.80 -18.20
C VAL A 73 -6.74 4.96 -17.46
N ALA A 74 -7.00 4.79 -16.15
CA ALA A 74 -7.61 5.76 -15.26
C ALA A 74 -6.66 6.27 -14.14
N SER A 75 -5.40 5.80 -14.10
CA SER A 75 -4.44 6.24 -13.06
C SER A 75 -3.88 7.62 -13.35
N ALA A 76 -3.63 8.39 -12.29
CA ALA A 76 -2.88 9.64 -12.38
C ALA A 76 -1.38 9.44 -12.73
N LEU A 77 -0.91 8.18 -12.72
CA LEU A 77 0.51 7.81 -12.80
C LEU A 77 0.82 6.83 -13.97
N PRO A 78 0.79 7.28 -15.24
CA PRO A 78 0.99 6.43 -16.42
C PRO A 78 2.36 5.74 -16.52
N GLN A 79 3.34 6.15 -15.72
CA GLN A 79 4.72 5.65 -15.82
C GLN A 79 5.09 4.66 -14.70
N SER A 80 4.14 4.26 -13.86
CA SER A 80 4.40 3.34 -12.74
C SER A 80 5.05 2.04 -13.19
N LYS A 81 6.10 1.61 -12.47
CA LYS A 81 6.82 0.33 -12.67
C LYS A 81 6.90 -0.43 -11.33
N PRO A 82 5.75 -0.93 -10.81
CA PRO A 82 5.68 -1.59 -9.50
C PRO A 82 6.30 -2.99 -9.47
N CYS A 83 6.41 -3.65 -10.62
CA CYS A 83 6.78 -5.06 -10.72
C CYS A 83 8.03 -5.27 -11.57
N MET A 84 8.65 -6.44 -11.39
CA MET A 84 9.68 -6.93 -12.30
C MET A 84 9.03 -7.62 -13.53
N PHE A 85 9.56 -7.31 -14.71
CA PHE A 85 9.14 -7.71 -16.05
C PHE A 85 8.86 -9.23 -16.22
N ASP A 86 7.78 -9.60 -16.94
CA ASP A 86 7.63 -10.93 -17.56
C ASP A 86 8.04 -10.84 -19.05
N SER A 87 8.90 -11.76 -19.47
CA SER A 87 9.52 -11.85 -20.79
C SER A 87 8.60 -12.21 -21.96
N SER A 88 7.29 -12.34 -21.75
CA SER A 88 6.33 -12.67 -22.81
C SER A 88 6.27 -11.70 -23.99
N ASN A 89 6.95 -10.54 -23.96
CA ASN A 89 7.12 -9.70 -25.15
C ASN A 89 8.54 -9.09 -25.28
N ALA A 90 9.42 -9.81 -25.99
CA ALA A 90 10.79 -9.37 -26.31
C ALA A 90 10.88 -8.08 -27.14
N THR A 91 9.75 -7.55 -27.65
CA THR A 91 9.72 -6.35 -28.50
C THR A 91 9.31 -5.07 -27.77
N ASN A 92 8.84 -5.15 -26.51
CA ASN A 92 8.51 -3.97 -25.72
C ASN A 92 8.83 -4.16 -24.22
N PRO A 93 10.05 -3.79 -23.77
CA PRO A 93 10.50 -3.97 -22.39
C PRO A 93 9.83 -3.03 -21.35
N THR A 94 8.76 -2.31 -21.73
CA THR A 94 8.15 -1.26 -20.91
C THR A 94 6.89 -1.67 -20.15
N SER A 95 6.38 -2.88 -20.34
CA SER A 95 5.14 -3.34 -19.69
C SER A 95 5.44 -4.35 -18.57
N CYS A 96 5.00 -4.05 -17.35
CA CYS A 96 4.61 -5.10 -16.39
C CYS A 96 3.59 -5.98 -17.11
N SER A 97 3.94 -7.22 -17.44
CA SER A 97 3.14 -8.12 -18.30
C SER A 97 1.87 -8.64 -17.63
N SER A 98 1.53 -8.13 -16.46
CA SER A 98 0.28 -8.37 -15.78
C SER A 98 -0.51 -7.06 -15.68
N GLY A 99 -1.15 -6.65 -16.78
CA GLY A 99 -2.03 -5.48 -16.83
C GLY A 99 -3.30 -5.63 -15.98
N CYS A 100 -3.86 -4.52 -15.53
CA CYS A 100 -5.16 -4.52 -14.88
C CYS A 100 -6.26 -4.32 -15.92
N THR A 101 -7.22 -5.25 -15.96
CA THR A 101 -8.35 -5.20 -16.90
C THR A 101 -9.60 -4.79 -16.14
N PHE A 102 -10.33 -3.81 -16.67
CA PHE A 102 -11.69 -3.50 -16.22
C PHE A 102 -12.65 -4.54 -16.80
N GLY A 103 -13.32 -5.32 -15.96
CA GLY A 103 -14.38 -6.25 -16.33
C GLY A 103 -15.71 -5.94 -15.63
N GLY A 104 -16.82 -6.46 -16.16
CA GLY A 104 -18.18 -6.24 -15.61
C GLY A 104 -18.41 -6.80 -14.20
N SER A 105 -17.44 -7.51 -13.61
CA SER A 105 -17.45 -8.05 -12.24
C SER A 105 -16.42 -7.38 -11.32
N GLY A 106 -15.93 -6.18 -11.66
CA GLY A 106 -14.98 -5.42 -10.84
C GLY A 106 -13.56 -5.32 -11.43
N PHE A 107 -12.72 -4.59 -10.70
CA PHE A 107 -11.34 -4.30 -11.08
C PHE A 107 -10.44 -5.53 -10.88
N VAL A 108 -9.96 -6.12 -11.97
CA VAL A 108 -9.06 -7.29 -11.91
C VAL A 108 -7.68 -6.88 -12.40
N CYS A 109 -6.80 -6.55 -11.45
CA CYS A 109 -5.38 -6.56 -11.75
C CYS A 109 -4.93 -7.99 -12.01
N THR A 110 -4.32 -8.30 -13.16
CA THR A 110 -3.54 -9.55 -13.25
C THR A 110 -2.30 -9.49 -12.35
N ALA A 111 -1.97 -8.33 -11.77
CA ALA A 111 -1.06 -8.18 -10.62
C ALA A 111 -1.67 -8.63 -9.27
N ALA A 112 -3.00 -8.84 -9.17
CA ALA A 112 -3.63 -9.43 -8.00
C ALA A 112 -3.11 -10.86 -7.84
N GLY A 113 -2.43 -11.13 -6.72
CA GLY A 113 -1.68 -12.37 -6.51
C GLY A 113 -0.15 -12.21 -6.52
N GLY A 114 0.35 -11.03 -6.88
CA GLY A 114 1.76 -10.68 -6.82
C GLY A 114 2.18 -10.18 -5.44
N PRO A 115 3.41 -10.48 -4.96
CA PRO A 115 3.85 -10.10 -3.62
C PRO A 115 3.87 -8.59 -3.35
N PRO A 116 4.36 -7.70 -4.26
CA PRO A 116 4.25 -6.26 -4.04
C PRO A 116 2.80 -5.80 -3.90
N TYR A 117 1.89 -6.36 -4.69
CA TYR A 117 0.48 -5.99 -4.65
C TYR A 117 -0.22 -6.43 -3.36
N GLN A 118 0.15 -7.60 -2.83
CA GLN A 118 -0.47 -8.21 -1.65
C GLN A 118 0.25 -7.88 -0.34
N ALA A 119 1.37 -7.15 -0.39
CA ALA A 119 2.11 -6.74 0.79
C ALA A 119 1.47 -5.51 1.44
N GLY A 120 0.68 -5.77 2.48
CA GLY A 120 -0.06 -4.79 3.28
C GLY A 120 0.75 -4.10 4.36
N GLY A 121 0.15 -3.07 4.96
CA GLY A 121 0.63 -2.46 6.20
C GLY A 121 1.57 -1.27 6.03
N ALA A 122 2.07 -0.75 7.17
CA ALA A 122 2.94 0.44 7.20
C ALA A 122 4.27 0.25 6.46
N ASN A 123 4.70 -1.01 6.33
CA ASN A 123 5.94 -1.41 5.65
C ASN A 123 5.67 -2.15 4.33
N GLY A 124 4.40 -2.29 3.95
CA GLY A 124 3.96 -2.89 2.71
C GLY A 124 4.14 -1.95 1.53
N PHE A 125 3.96 -2.49 0.33
CA PHE A 125 3.93 -1.66 -0.88
C PHE A 125 2.50 -1.20 -1.18
N ASN A 126 1.48 -1.99 -0.80
CA ASN A 126 0.07 -1.67 -0.93
C ASN A 126 -0.57 -1.40 0.45
N GLY A 127 -0.90 -0.15 0.75
CA GLY A 127 -1.52 0.24 2.02
C GLY A 127 -2.94 -0.32 2.26
N VAL A 128 -3.62 -0.82 1.23
CA VAL A 128 -4.98 -1.41 1.36
C VAL A 128 -4.91 -2.94 1.50
N ALA A 129 -3.78 -3.57 1.14
CA ALA A 129 -3.63 -5.01 1.30
C ALA A 129 -3.61 -5.44 2.77
N TYR A 130 -3.89 -6.72 3.01
CA TYR A 130 -3.94 -7.30 4.36
C TYR A 130 -2.58 -7.19 5.07
N ASP A 131 -2.57 -6.56 6.24
CA ASP A 131 -1.46 -6.62 7.19
C ASP A 131 -1.84 -7.53 8.36
N PRO A 132 -1.15 -8.67 8.54
CA PRO A 132 -1.43 -9.58 9.63
C PRO A 132 -1.24 -8.97 11.03
N ASN A 133 -0.50 -7.87 11.15
CA ASN A 133 -0.26 -7.19 12.43
C ASN A 133 -1.40 -6.29 12.87
N PHE A 134 -2.34 -5.95 11.98
CA PHE A 134 -3.50 -5.14 12.32
C PHE A 134 -4.70 -6.00 12.71
N TYR A 135 -5.39 -5.54 13.74
CA TYR A 135 -6.70 -6.06 14.09
C TYR A 135 -7.79 -5.31 13.31
N TYR A 136 -8.40 -5.97 12.33
CA TYR A 136 -9.47 -5.41 11.53
C TYR A 136 -10.81 -5.53 12.29
N ARG A 137 -11.47 -4.38 12.47
CA ARG A 137 -12.79 -4.30 13.12
C ARG A 137 -13.90 -4.39 12.07
N PRO A 138 -15.08 -4.96 12.39
CA PRO A 138 -16.19 -4.95 11.45
C PRO A 138 -16.68 -3.53 11.15
N GLY A 139 -17.25 -3.34 9.96
CA GLY A 139 -18.05 -2.17 9.63
C GLY A 139 -19.34 -2.11 10.44
N LEU A 140 -19.63 -0.96 11.07
CA LEU A 140 -20.74 -0.81 12.02
C LEU A 140 -21.80 0.18 11.52
N GLY A 141 -23.09 -0.16 11.67
CA GLY A 141 -24.22 0.74 11.44
C GLY A 141 -24.41 1.76 12.56
N SER A 142 -25.41 2.64 12.42
CA SER A 142 -25.70 3.71 13.40
C SER A 142 -26.05 3.23 14.82
N ASN A 143 -26.45 1.96 14.97
CA ASN A 143 -26.73 1.32 16.26
C ASN A 143 -25.51 0.60 16.86
N GLY A 144 -24.33 0.74 16.24
CA GLY A 144 -23.10 0.05 16.63
C GLY A 144 -23.09 -1.45 16.34
N GLN A 145 -24.12 -1.98 15.65
CA GLN A 145 -24.13 -3.37 15.21
C GLN A 145 -23.33 -3.51 13.91
N PRO A 146 -22.65 -4.64 13.69
CA PRO A 146 -22.06 -4.95 12.40
C PRO A 146 -23.09 -4.83 11.27
N LEU A 147 -22.68 -4.33 10.11
CA LEU A 147 -23.54 -4.22 8.92
C LEU A 147 -24.04 -5.57 8.39
N ILE A 148 -23.47 -6.67 8.88
CA ILE A 148 -24.00 -8.01 8.70
C ILE A 148 -24.50 -8.52 10.05
N ASN A 149 -25.81 -8.67 10.20
CA ASN A 149 -26.40 -9.39 11.32
C ASN A 149 -27.79 -9.93 10.91
N PRO A 150 -28.00 -11.25 11.07
CA PRO A 150 -28.59 -12.24 10.14
C PRO A 150 -29.31 -11.80 8.81
N PRO A 151 -29.75 -12.73 7.93
CA PRO A 151 -29.13 -14.02 7.59
C PRO A 151 -29.38 -14.50 6.12
N SER A 152 -28.65 -14.03 5.11
CA SER A 152 -28.33 -14.94 3.97
C SER A 152 -27.13 -14.49 3.13
N GLY A 153 -26.15 -13.83 3.75
CA GLY A 153 -24.88 -13.48 3.09
C GLY A 153 -23.65 -13.69 3.96
N LEU A 154 -23.79 -14.54 4.99
CA LEU A 154 -22.81 -14.98 6.00
C LEU A 154 -22.21 -13.89 6.92
N PRO A 155 -22.44 -13.98 8.24
CA PRO A 155 -21.89 -13.05 9.22
C PRO A 155 -20.40 -13.27 9.37
N LEU A 156 -19.63 -12.18 9.44
CA LEU A 156 -18.42 -12.21 10.24
C LEU A 156 -18.84 -12.15 11.71
N GLY A 157 -19.35 -13.28 12.21
CA GLY A 157 -19.50 -13.51 13.64
C GLY A 157 -18.16 -13.38 14.34
N ASN A 158 -18.19 -13.31 15.67
CA ASN A 158 -16.97 -13.46 16.46
C ASN A 158 -17.07 -14.74 17.31
N PRO A 159 -16.49 -15.88 16.87
CA PRO A 159 -15.63 -16.05 15.70
C PRO A 159 -16.39 -16.22 14.37
N VAL A 160 -15.70 -15.99 13.24
CA VAL A 160 -16.18 -16.27 11.88
C VAL A 160 -16.29 -17.80 11.72
N THR A 161 -17.48 -18.31 11.42
CA THR A 161 -17.77 -19.75 11.41
C THR A 161 -17.55 -20.41 10.04
N THR A 162 -17.30 -19.62 8.99
CA THR A 162 -17.11 -20.11 7.61
C THR A 162 -16.04 -19.30 6.89
N THR A 163 -15.28 -19.92 5.99
CA THR A 163 -14.34 -19.22 5.10
C THR A 163 -15.02 -18.50 3.93
N LEU A 164 -16.33 -18.65 3.78
CA LEU A 164 -17.12 -18.02 2.72
C LEU A 164 -17.57 -16.62 3.16
N VAL A 165 -17.09 -15.58 2.49
CA VAL A 165 -17.33 -14.17 2.85
C VAL A 165 -17.85 -13.35 1.69
N ALA A 166 -18.55 -12.25 1.98
CA ALA A 166 -18.94 -11.28 0.96
C ALA A 166 -17.71 -10.58 0.36
N ASP A 167 -17.71 -10.43 -0.96
CA ASP A 167 -16.73 -9.68 -1.76
C ASP A 167 -16.78 -8.17 -1.53
N ASP A 168 -17.98 -7.59 -1.48
CA ASP A 168 -18.22 -6.20 -1.09
C ASP A 168 -19.54 -6.02 -0.34
N ILE A 169 -19.44 -5.84 0.98
CA ILE A 169 -20.61 -5.65 1.83
C ILE A 169 -21.27 -4.28 1.65
N TYR A 170 -20.51 -3.27 1.27
CA TYR A 170 -20.98 -1.89 1.18
C TYR A 170 -21.63 -1.58 -0.17
N PHE A 171 -21.28 -2.32 -1.21
CA PHE A 171 -21.86 -2.20 -2.54
C PHE A 171 -23.16 -3.00 -2.69
N HIS A 172 -23.31 -4.13 -2.01
CA HIS A 172 -24.46 -5.03 -2.23
C HIS A 172 -25.67 -4.76 -1.31
N ALA A 173 -25.45 -4.36 -0.05
CA ALA A 173 -26.52 -4.13 0.92
C ALA A 173 -27.61 -3.10 0.47
N PRO A 174 -27.30 -2.03 -0.30
CA PRO A 174 -28.29 -1.04 -0.70
C PRO A 174 -29.00 -1.30 -2.05
N PHE A 175 -28.54 -2.24 -2.88
CA PHE A 175 -28.98 -2.37 -4.28
C PHE A 175 -29.59 -3.72 -4.67
N GLY A 176 -29.68 -4.69 -3.75
CA GLY A 176 -30.26 -6.01 -4.06
C GLY A 176 -29.48 -6.81 -5.12
N ALA A 177 -28.26 -6.38 -5.45
CA ALA A 177 -27.34 -7.11 -6.31
C ALA A 177 -26.83 -8.37 -5.58
N SER A 178 -26.64 -9.46 -6.32
CA SER A 178 -26.18 -10.73 -5.74
C SER A 178 -24.74 -10.58 -5.24
N VAL A 179 -24.54 -10.68 -3.93
CA VAL A 179 -23.21 -10.86 -3.33
C VAL A 179 -22.58 -12.09 -3.96
N THR A 180 -21.38 -11.98 -4.54
CA THR A 180 -20.60 -13.17 -4.85
C THR A 180 -19.79 -13.52 -3.62
N ASN A 181 -20.08 -14.67 -3.04
CA ASN A 181 -19.33 -15.10 -1.87
C ASN A 181 -17.97 -15.65 -2.32
N VAL A 182 -16.91 -15.29 -1.61
CA VAL A 182 -15.53 -15.75 -1.83
C VAL A 182 -15.15 -16.72 -0.73
N ASP A 183 -14.74 -17.93 -1.12
CA ASP A 183 -14.15 -18.90 -0.21
C ASP A 183 -12.67 -18.59 0.02
N LEU A 184 -12.35 -18.04 1.18
CA LEU A 184 -10.99 -17.69 1.59
C LEU A 184 -10.04 -18.91 1.63
N ALA A 185 -10.57 -20.14 1.65
CA ALA A 185 -9.73 -21.35 1.62
C ALA A 185 -9.22 -21.69 0.21
N THR A 186 -9.90 -21.26 -0.85
CA THR A 186 -9.65 -21.77 -2.23
C THR A 186 -9.72 -20.71 -3.35
N GLN A 187 -10.31 -19.54 -3.10
CA GLN A 187 -10.65 -18.55 -4.13
C GLN A 187 -9.86 -17.23 -4.00
N ILE A 188 -8.75 -17.22 -3.27
CA ILE A 188 -7.86 -16.06 -3.20
C ILE A 188 -6.93 -16.04 -4.40
N GLY A 189 -6.95 -14.94 -5.16
CA GLY A 189 -6.09 -14.77 -6.34
C GLY A 189 -4.59 -14.82 -5.99
N GLU A 190 -3.84 -15.57 -6.78
CA GLU A 190 -2.39 -15.78 -6.68
C GLU A 190 -1.75 -15.76 -8.07
N LEU A 191 -0.44 -15.48 -8.11
CA LEU A 191 0.37 -15.68 -9.31
C LEU A 191 1.23 -16.93 -9.19
N GLN A 192 1.22 -17.72 -10.26
CA GLN A 192 2.21 -18.76 -10.50
C GLN A 192 3.07 -18.38 -11.71
N TYR A 193 4.31 -18.88 -11.70
CA TYR A 193 5.24 -18.73 -12.79
C TYR A 193 5.73 -20.10 -13.22
N CYS A 194 5.71 -20.34 -14.52
CA CYS A 194 6.09 -21.61 -15.11
C CYS A 194 7.38 -21.48 -15.90
N ASN A 195 8.12 -22.59 -16.00
CA ASN A 195 9.24 -22.73 -16.91
C ASN A 195 8.77 -23.15 -18.32
N GLY A 196 9.70 -23.21 -19.27
CA GLY A 196 9.41 -23.55 -20.67
C GLY A 196 8.81 -24.95 -20.92
N ASN A 197 8.76 -25.82 -19.91
CA ASN A 197 8.16 -27.16 -19.97
C ASN A 197 6.84 -27.27 -19.17
N GLY A 198 6.29 -26.16 -18.66
CA GLY A 198 5.04 -26.14 -17.92
C GLY A 198 5.15 -26.57 -16.45
N VAL A 199 6.36 -26.67 -15.88
CA VAL A 199 6.52 -26.79 -14.41
C VAL A 199 6.31 -25.42 -13.80
N CYS A 200 5.42 -25.32 -12.83
CA CYS A 200 5.04 -24.04 -12.21
C CYS A 200 5.44 -23.96 -10.74
N LYS A 201 5.70 -22.74 -10.27
CA LYS A 201 5.93 -22.39 -8.87
C LYS A 201 5.11 -21.16 -8.51
N ARG A 202 4.77 -21.00 -7.23
CA ARG A 202 4.09 -19.82 -6.72
C ARG A 202 5.05 -18.96 -5.89
N ASN A 203 4.73 -17.70 -5.67
CA ASN A 203 5.56 -16.82 -4.84
C ASN A 203 5.67 -17.36 -3.41
N GLY A 204 6.87 -17.77 -2.99
CA GLY A 204 7.11 -18.36 -1.66
C GLY A 204 6.46 -19.71 -1.40
N ALA A 205 5.93 -20.39 -2.43
CA ALA A 205 5.24 -21.67 -2.31
C ALA A 205 5.49 -22.60 -3.51
N ASP A 206 5.26 -23.90 -3.35
CA ASP A 206 5.24 -24.84 -4.46
C ASP A 206 3.99 -24.65 -5.36
N SER A 207 3.85 -25.45 -6.42
CA SER A 207 2.71 -25.39 -7.33
C SER A 207 1.35 -25.64 -6.64
N ALA A 208 1.34 -26.44 -5.57
CA ALA A 208 0.17 -26.77 -4.78
C ALA A 208 -0.16 -25.70 -3.70
N GLY A 209 0.71 -24.69 -3.52
CA GLY A 209 0.53 -23.65 -2.51
C GLY A 209 0.99 -24.08 -1.12
N ALA A 210 1.87 -25.07 -0.98
CA ALA A 210 2.56 -25.34 0.28
C ALA A 210 3.81 -24.43 0.42
N ASN A 211 4.08 -23.96 1.64
CA ASN A 211 5.29 -23.19 1.94
C ASN A 211 6.52 -23.96 1.48
N LEU A 212 7.45 -23.25 0.83
CA LEU A 212 8.76 -23.81 0.55
C LEU A 212 9.55 -23.95 1.87
N VAL A 213 10.32 -25.04 1.97
CA VAL A 213 10.95 -25.51 3.23
C VAL A 213 12.01 -24.50 3.72
N SER A 214 12.00 -24.25 5.04
CA SER A 214 13.02 -23.46 5.75
C SER A 214 14.41 -24.09 5.58
N GLY A 215 15.45 -23.29 5.37
CA GLY A 215 16.83 -23.78 5.37
C GLY A 215 17.49 -23.95 4.00
N THR A 216 16.83 -23.59 2.89
CA THR A 216 17.55 -23.44 1.62
C THR A 216 18.46 -22.22 1.71
N ALA A 217 19.77 -22.44 1.70
CA ALA A 217 20.74 -21.36 1.78
C ALA A 217 20.59 -20.40 0.59
N PHE A 218 20.54 -19.10 0.85
CA PHE A 218 20.79 -18.10 -0.18
C PHE A 218 22.25 -18.24 -0.61
N ASP A 219 22.45 -18.80 -1.81
CA ASP A 219 23.76 -19.08 -2.40
C ASP A 219 24.56 -20.16 -1.65
N SER A 220 24.88 -21.24 -2.35
CA SER A 220 25.77 -22.32 -1.91
C SER A 220 27.24 -21.88 -1.82
N ALA A 221 27.58 -20.67 -2.28
CA ALA A 221 28.85 -20.01 -1.98
C ALA A 221 28.87 -19.29 -0.62
N SER A 222 27.73 -19.17 0.08
CA SER A 222 27.67 -18.64 1.46
C SER A 222 27.34 -19.74 2.46
N THR A 223 28.30 -20.05 3.33
CA THR A 223 28.22 -21.13 4.32
C THR A 223 27.27 -20.87 5.50
N SER A 224 26.33 -19.90 5.45
CA SER A 224 25.54 -19.53 6.65
C SER A 224 24.07 -19.12 6.49
N ASN A 225 23.42 -19.14 5.32
CA ASN A 225 22.18 -18.34 5.16
C ASN A 225 20.88 -19.13 4.91
N ALA A 226 20.44 -19.93 5.89
CA ALA A 226 19.12 -20.56 5.91
C ALA A 226 17.98 -19.52 6.05
N MET A 227 17.08 -19.42 5.06
CA MET A 227 15.84 -18.62 5.22
C MET A 227 14.76 -19.40 5.99
N PRO A 228 13.96 -18.74 6.84
CA PRO A 228 12.72 -19.31 7.38
C PRO A 228 11.74 -19.70 6.27
N ALA A 229 10.89 -20.69 6.53
CA ALA A 229 9.84 -21.10 5.59
C ALA A 229 8.94 -19.91 5.19
N GLY A 230 8.62 -19.81 3.90
CA GLY A 230 7.77 -18.73 3.37
C GLY A 230 8.50 -17.42 3.06
N GLN A 231 9.81 -17.28 3.33
CA GLN A 231 10.59 -16.12 2.83
C GLN A 231 11.18 -16.40 1.45
N PHE A 232 11.15 -15.41 0.57
CA PHE A 232 11.78 -15.48 -0.74
C PHE A 232 12.30 -14.10 -1.17
N PRO A 233 13.44 -14.06 -1.90
CA PRO A 233 13.96 -12.81 -2.43
C PRO A 233 13.03 -12.28 -3.50
N TYR A 234 12.98 -10.96 -3.71
CA TYR A 234 12.30 -10.34 -4.86
C TYR A 234 13.28 -9.48 -5.64
N ARG A 235 14.36 -10.13 -6.11
CA ARG A 235 15.49 -9.51 -6.82
C ARG A 235 16.10 -10.50 -7.80
N THR A 236 16.87 -9.98 -8.77
CA THR A 236 17.64 -10.85 -9.67
C THR A 236 18.67 -11.64 -8.86
N ASN A 237 18.63 -12.97 -8.96
CA ASN A 237 19.59 -13.82 -8.28
C ASN A 237 20.95 -13.77 -9.00
N PRO A 238 22.07 -13.82 -8.26
CA PRO A 238 23.32 -14.27 -8.84
C PRO A 238 23.18 -15.71 -9.35
N ALA A 239 23.98 -16.03 -10.36
CA ALA A 239 23.77 -17.07 -11.37
C ALA A 239 23.78 -18.56 -10.91
N ASN A 240 23.84 -19.49 -11.89
CA ASN A 240 23.41 -20.90 -11.89
C ASN A 240 23.77 -21.84 -10.72
N ALA A 241 24.64 -21.43 -9.79
CA ALA A 241 24.95 -22.20 -8.59
C ALA A 241 24.00 -21.90 -7.41
N SER A 242 23.04 -20.97 -7.58
CA SER A 242 22.16 -20.57 -6.48
C SER A 242 21.22 -21.70 -6.05
N THR A 243 21.41 -22.19 -4.82
CA THR A 243 20.44 -23.01 -4.05
C THR A 243 19.27 -22.20 -3.52
N ALA A 244 19.21 -20.90 -3.79
CA ALA A 244 18.18 -20.03 -3.25
C ALA A 244 16.82 -20.38 -3.87
N ILE A 245 15.79 -20.49 -3.03
CA ILE A 245 14.41 -20.33 -3.48
C ILE A 245 14.34 -18.99 -4.22
N PHE A 246 13.95 -19.03 -5.50
CA PHE A 246 13.95 -17.86 -6.37
C PHE A 246 12.82 -16.90 -6.03
N GLY A 247 13.09 -15.61 -6.19
CA GLY A 247 12.03 -14.63 -6.42
C GLY A 247 11.41 -14.87 -7.76
N LEU A 248 10.08 -14.94 -7.81
CA LEU A 248 9.35 -15.05 -9.07
C LEU A 248 8.84 -13.66 -9.50
N PRO A 249 8.86 -13.35 -10.82
CA PRO A 249 9.44 -14.15 -11.89
C PRO A 249 10.95 -14.29 -11.76
N GLU A 250 11.49 -15.44 -12.14
CA GLU A 250 12.93 -15.63 -12.24
C GLU A 250 13.52 -14.72 -13.32
N MET A 251 14.64 -14.06 -12.99
CA MET A 251 15.29 -13.14 -13.90
C MET A 251 16.81 -13.34 -13.91
N MET A 252 17.43 -12.87 -15.00
CA MET A 252 18.88 -12.81 -15.16
C MET A 252 19.40 -11.45 -14.70
N SER A 253 20.67 -11.40 -14.31
CA SER A 253 21.38 -10.15 -14.03
C SER A 253 21.44 -9.29 -15.28
N ILE A 254 21.35 -7.97 -15.12
CA ILE A 254 21.31 -6.99 -16.21
C ILE A 254 22.64 -6.24 -16.29
N GLY A 255 23.07 -5.95 -17.52
CA GLY A 255 24.21 -5.07 -17.79
C GLY A 255 24.04 -4.32 -19.11
N THR A 256 24.88 -3.32 -19.31
CA THR A 256 25.04 -2.63 -20.60
C THR A 256 26.16 -3.32 -21.35
N PHE A 257 25.89 -3.77 -22.58
CA PHE A 257 26.82 -4.53 -23.40
C PHE A 257 27.34 -3.62 -24.50
N VAL A 258 28.62 -3.27 -24.46
CA VAL A 258 29.24 -2.37 -25.44
C VAL A 258 30.28 -3.16 -26.24
N ARG A 259 30.18 -3.07 -27.56
CA ARG A 259 31.22 -3.49 -28.50
C ARG A 259 31.47 -2.38 -29.49
N THR A 260 32.71 -1.91 -29.58
CA THR A 260 33.12 -0.85 -30.51
C THR A 260 33.74 -1.46 -31.76
N SER A 261 33.21 -1.14 -32.94
CA SER A 261 33.82 -1.58 -34.21
C SER A 261 35.23 -0.98 -34.38
N PRO A 262 36.22 -1.71 -34.92
CA PRO A 262 36.18 -3.10 -35.39
C PRO A 262 36.75 -4.08 -34.34
N SER A 263 36.09 -4.25 -33.19
CA SER A 263 36.51 -5.16 -32.13
C SER A 263 35.53 -6.31 -31.96
N THR A 264 36.06 -7.50 -31.66
CA THR A 264 35.29 -8.67 -31.19
C THR A 264 35.10 -8.66 -29.67
N THR A 265 35.67 -7.70 -28.95
CA THR A 265 35.56 -7.62 -27.49
C THR A 265 34.25 -6.94 -27.09
N VAL A 266 33.46 -7.64 -26.27
CA VAL A 266 32.29 -7.07 -25.61
C VAL A 266 32.69 -6.70 -24.19
N THR A 267 32.42 -5.46 -23.79
CA THR A 267 32.51 -4.98 -22.41
C THR A 267 31.11 -4.93 -21.83
N VAL A 268 30.91 -5.58 -20.69
CA VAL A 268 29.65 -5.53 -19.95
C VAL A 268 29.84 -4.71 -18.71
N THR A 269 29.04 -3.65 -18.57
CA THR A 269 29.03 -2.77 -17.41
C THR A 269 27.77 -3.02 -16.56
N THR A 270 27.96 -3.16 -15.26
CA THR A 270 26.91 -3.44 -14.28
C THR A 270 26.77 -2.31 -13.28
N VAL A 271 25.58 -2.20 -12.68
CA VAL A 271 25.23 -1.13 -11.73
C VAL A 271 26.04 -1.21 -10.44
N GLU A 272 26.38 -2.43 -10.02
CA GLU A 272 27.12 -2.78 -8.80
C GLU A 272 28.10 -3.92 -9.09
N SER A 273 28.91 -4.30 -8.10
CA SER A 273 29.81 -5.44 -8.25
C SER A 273 29.08 -6.72 -8.64
N HIS A 274 29.58 -7.38 -9.68
CA HIS A 274 28.94 -8.56 -10.26
C HIS A 274 29.47 -9.90 -9.70
N GLY A 275 30.53 -9.87 -8.89
CA GLY A 275 31.08 -11.07 -8.22
C GLY A 275 31.64 -12.15 -9.17
N LEU A 276 31.92 -11.80 -10.42
CA LEU A 276 32.56 -12.70 -11.38
C LEU A 276 34.08 -12.58 -11.23
N VAL A 277 34.81 -13.62 -11.63
CA VAL A 277 36.27 -13.58 -11.70
C VAL A 277 36.75 -13.97 -13.10
N THR A 278 37.99 -13.62 -13.43
CA THR A 278 38.61 -14.05 -14.71
C THR A 278 38.52 -15.57 -14.85
N ASN A 279 38.22 -16.05 -16.07
CA ASN A 279 37.96 -17.46 -16.41
C ASN A 279 36.60 -18.03 -15.97
N ASP A 280 35.76 -17.28 -15.26
CA ASP A 280 34.34 -17.61 -15.18
C ASP A 280 33.73 -17.66 -16.58
N GLN A 281 32.68 -18.47 -16.74
CA GLN A 281 31.93 -18.51 -17.99
C GLN A 281 30.55 -17.89 -17.80
N ILE A 282 30.03 -17.24 -18.84
CA ILE A 282 28.69 -16.66 -18.83
C ILE A 282 27.85 -17.10 -20.02
N TYR A 283 26.55 -17.16 -19.80
CA TYR A 283 25.51 -17.29 -20.80
C TYR A 283 24.79 -15.95 -20.98
N THR A 284 24.45 -15.58 -22.21
CA THR A 284 23.72 -14.34 -22.54
C THR A 284 22.50 -14.65 -23.38
N ALA A 285 21.34 -14.05 -23.08
CA ALA A 285 20.10 -14.32 -23.81
C ALA A 285 19.86 -13.39 -25.02
N THR A 286 20.73 -12.42 -25.27
CA THR A 286 20.54 -11.40 -26.32
C THR A 286 21.00 -11.88 -27.69
N THR A 287 20.09 -11.96 -28.65
CA THR A 287 20.33 -12.36 -30.05
C THR A 287 21.28 -11.42 -30.82
N ASN A 288 21.48 -10.19 -30.34
CA ASN A 288 22.22 -9.13 -31.05
C ASN A 288 23.66 -8.88 -30.54
N VAL A 289 24.06 -9.47 -29.41
CA VAL A 289 25.41 -9.24 -28.84
C VAL A 289 26.37 -10.36 -29.22
N THR A 290 25.89 -11.59 -29.42
CA THR A 290 26.53 -12.64 -30.21
C THR A 290 25.69 -13.90 -30.19
N ALA A 291 25.99 -14.84 -31.10
CA ALA A 291 25.61 -16.25 -31.07
C ALA A 291 26.12 -17.02 -29.83
N ALA A 292 26.00 -16.48 -28.62
CA ALA A 292 26.31 -17.18 -27.38
C ALA A 292 25.01 -17.71 -26.73
N SER A 293 24.34 -18.61 -27.45
CA SER A 293 23.48 -19.64 -26.84
C SER A 293 24.32 -20.69 -26.07
N SER A 294 25.55 -20.35 -25.66
CA SER A 294 26.53 -21.22 -25.03
C SER A 294 27.37 -20.44 -23.99
N CYS A 295 28.01 -21.18 -23.08
CA CYS A 295 28.83 -20.63 -22.01
C CYS A 295 30.17 -20.08 -22.54
N THR A 296 30.35 -18.77 -22.50
CA THR A 296 31.54 -18.07 -23.02
C THR A 296 32.45 -17.61 -21.87
N THR A 297 33.76 -17.81 -22.02
CA THR A 297 34.75 -17.46 -21.00
C THR A 297 34.99 -15.95 -20.92
N ILE A 298 35.04 -15.43 -19.70
CA ILE A 298 35.40 -14.04 -19.38
C ILE A 298 36.92 -13.86 -19.46
N THR A 299 37.35 -12.82 -20.16
CA THR A 299 38.76 -12.50 -20.42
C THR A 299 39.33 -11.48 -19.45
N LYS A 300 38.51 -10.55 -18.95
CA LYS A 300 38.91 -9.53 -17.97
C LYS A 300 37.76 -9.22 -17.03
N VAL A 301 38.09 -8.91 -15.78
CA VAL A 301 37.17 -8.45 -14.75
C VAL A 301 37.76 -7.24 -14.01
N ASP A 302 36.91 -6.23 -13.81
CA ASP A 302 37.04 -5.17 -12.81
C ASP A 302 35.77 -5.24 -11.90
N ASN A 303 35.65 -4.41 -10.86
CA ASN A 303 34.50 -4.52 -9.92
C ASN A 303 33.13 -4.51 -10.62
N ASN A 304 32.91 -3.57 -11.55
CA ASN A 304 31.61 -3.37 -12.21
C ASN A 304 31.64 -3.68 -13.71
N ASN A 305 32.77 -4.16 -14.23
CA ASN A 305 32.96 -4.43 -15.65
C ASN A 305 33.56 -5.81 -15.86
N PHE A 306 33.08 -6.53 -16.87
CA PHE A 306 33.78 -7.72 -17.36
C PHE A 306 33.77 -7.76 -18.89
N THR A 307 34.72 -8.47 -19.49
CA THR A 307 34.83 -8.59 -20.95
C THR A 307 34.80 -10.04 -21.41
N TYR A 308 34.27 -10.27 -22.61
CA TYR A 308 34.35 -11.56 -23.29
C TYR A 308 34.48 -11.35 -24.81
N THR A 309 34.89 -12.39 -25.52
CA THR A 309 35.07 -12.35 -26.98
C THR A 309 33.81 -12.83 -27.71
N SER A 310 33.43 -12.09 -28.74
CA SER A 310 32.26 -12.31 -29.59
C SER A 310 32.68 -12.74 -30.99
N SER A 311 31.89 -13.59 -31.66
CA SER A 311 32.05 -13.92 -33.09
C SER A 311 31.66 -12.79 -34.05
N LEU A 312 31.03 -11.72 -33.54
CA LEU A 312 30.69 -10.50 -34.28
C LEU A 312 31.73 -9.40 -34.03
N SER A 313 31.93 -8.52 -35.02
CA SER A 313 32.86 -7.37 -34.95
C SER A 313 32.19 -6.01 -35.15
N THR A 314 30.88 -5.98 -35.40
CA THR A 314 30.12 -4.74 -35.65
C THR A 314 29.82 -3.99 -34.35
N SER A 315 29.78 -2.66 -34.42
CA SER A 315 29.52 -1.79 -33.26
C SER A 315 28.11 -2.02 -32.72
N GLN A 316 27.97 -2.18 -31.41
CA GLN A 316 26.70 -2.41 -30.72
C GLN A 316 26.74 -1.85 -29.30
N ASN A 317 25.61 -1.30 -28.84
CA ASN A 317 25.41 -0.89 -27.44
C ASN A 317 23.99 -1.24 -26.93
N PRO A 318 23.61 -2.53 -26.81
CA PRO A 318 22.35 -2.91 -26.22
C PRO A 318 22.42 -3.10 -24.70
N SER A 319 21.28 -2.91 -24.04
CA SER A 319 21.05 -3.50 -22.72
C SER A 319 20.81 -5.00 -22.87
N GLY A 320 21.41 -5.80 -21.99
CA GLY A 320 21.33 -7.25 -22.07
C GLY A 320 21.30 -7.93 -20.70
N SER A 321 21.14 -9.24 -20.73
CA SER A 321 21.11 -10.06 -19.52
C SER A 321 22.11 -11.21 -19.61
N TYR A 322 22.67 -11.58 -18.46
CA TYR A 322 23.69 -12.62 -18.36
C TYR A 322 23.51 -13.50 -17.12
N ARG A 323 24.17 -14.67 -17.16
CA ARG A 323 24.23 -15.64 -16.07
C ARG A 323 25.54 -16.40 -16.09
N LYS A 324 26.27 -16.48 -14.97
CA LYS A 324 27.45 -17.34 -14.80
C LYS A 324 27.10 -18.82 -15.01
N CYS A 325 27.79 -19.51 -15.90
CA CYS A 325 27.71 -20.95 -16.06
C CYS A 325 28.52 -21.69 -14.98
N ALA A 326 28.03 -22.85 -14.57
CA ALA A 326 28.80 -23.78 -13.76
C ALA A 326 29.81 -24.50 -14.68
N LYS A 327 31.11 -24.29 -14.44
CA LYS A 327 32.20 -24.90 -15.18
C LYS A 327 32.74 -26.09 -14.40
N LEU A 328 32.64 -27.28 -14.95
CA LEU A 328 32.95 -28.54 -14.27
C LEU A 328 34.17 -29.25 -14.87
N GLY A 329 34.96 -29.90 -14.02
CA GLY A 329 36.18 -30.61 -14.38
C GLY A 329 35.92 -31.92 -15.15
N VAL A 330 37.00 -32.60 -15.55
CA VAL A 330 36.90 -33.89 -16.27
C VAL A 330 36.22 -34.95 -15.40
N GLY A 331 35.38 -35.78 -16.02
CA GLY A 331 34.66 -36.87 -15.35
C GLY A 331 33.34 -36.45 -14.71
N THR A 332 32.96 -35.17 -14.81
CA THR A 332 31.70 -34.66 -14.27
C THR A 332 30.53 -34.88 -15.20
N PHE A 333 30.75 -34.90 -16.52
CA PHE A 333 29.76 -35.27 -17.52
C PHE A 333 30.00 -36.72 -17.93
N VAL A 334 29.09 -37.61 -17.55
CA VAL A 334 29.19 -39.06 -17.80
C VAL A 334 27.98 -39.53 -18.57
N ARG A 335 28.19 -39.98 -19.81
CA ARG A 335 27.19 -40.71 -20.60
C ARG A 335 27.52 -42.20 -20.55
N GLY A 336 26.53 -43.02 -20.20
CA GLY A 336 26.65 -44.47 -20.26
C GLY A 336 26.54 -45.02 -21.69
N ALA A 337 26.24 -46.31 -21.85
CA ALA A 337 25.94 -46.88 -23.16
C ALA A 337 24.66 -46.28 -23.81
N THR A 338 23.77 -45.72 -22.98
CA THR A 338 22.50 -45.10 -23.38
C THR A 338 22.67 -43.63 -23.78
N SER A 339 21.57 -42.98 -24.19
CA SER A 339 21.50 -41.55 -24.51
C SER A 339 21.24 -40.66 -23.28
N THR A 340 21.66 -41.07 -22.08
CA THR A 340 21.47 -40.30 -20.85
C THR A 340 22.81 -39.85 -20.30
N VAL A 341 22.94 -38.55 -20.06
CA VAL A 341 24.11 -37.95 -19.44
C VAL A 341 23.79 -37.68 -17.97
N THR A 342 24.69 -38.09 -17.08
CA THR A 342 24.70 -37.69 -15.68
C THR A 342 25.75 -36.60 -15.49
N VAL A 343 25.35 -35.51 -14.88
CA VAL A 343 26.23 -34.40 -14.48
C VAL A 343 26.42 -34.46 -12.98
N THR A 344 27.66 -34.41 -12.52
CA THR A 344 28.00 -34.32 -11.10
C THR A 344 28.64 -32.96 -10.81
N ASP A 345 27.93 -32.11 -10.07
CA ASP A 345 28.40 -30.80 -9.61
C ASP A 345 28.64 -30.87 -8.09
N LEU A 346 29.89 -31.14 -7.72
CA LEU A 346 30.30 -31.20 -6.32
C LEU A 346 30.65 -29.82 -5.75
N SER A 347 30.71 -28.78 -6.59
CA SER A 347 31.09 -27.44 -6.12
C SER A 347 29.99 -26.82 -5.28
N THR A 348 28.73 -27.07 -5.65
CA THR A 348 27.54 -26.46 -5.06
C THR A 348 26.31 -27.32 -5.35
N PRO A 349 25.37 -27.49 -4.41
CA PRO A 349 24.08 -28.08 -4.75
C PRO A 349 23.37 -27.20 -5.80
N HIS A 350 22.83 -27.79 -6.86
CA HIS A 350 22.38 -27.01 -8.02
C HIS A 350 20.93 -26.51 -7.93
N GLY A 351 20.14 -26.99 -6.96
CA GLY A 351 18.75 -26.54 -6.74
C GLY A 351 17.76 -26.82 -7.87
N LEU A 352 18.18 -27.52 -8.93
CA LEU A 352 17.32 -27.99 -10.02
C LEU A 352 16.18 -28.86 -9.48
N VAL A 353 15.07 -28.91 -10.22
CA VAL A 353 14.01 -29.91 -10.06
C VAL A 353 13.78 -30.62 -11.37
N THR A 354 13.20 -31.83 -11.33
CA THR A 354 12.83 -32.57 -12.54
C THR A 354 12.03 -31.67 -13.49
N SER A 355 12.34 -31.77 -14.78
CA SER A 355 11.81 -30.97 -15.89
C SER A 355 12.26 -29.50 -15.97
N ASP A 356 13.18 -29.05 -15.11
CA ASP A 356 13.92 -27.80 -15.37
C ASP A 356 14.72 -27.89 -16.68
N VAL A 357 14.76 -26.80 -17.44
CA VAL A 357 15.54 -26.74 -18.69
C VAL A 357 16.93 -26.18 -18.42
N ILE A 358 17.93 -26.93 -18.84
CA ILE A 358 19.33 -26.55 -18.79
C ILE A 358 19.91 -26.51 -20.21
N THR A 359 20.91 -25.68 -20.41
CA THR A 359 21.77 -25.66 -21.59
C THR A 359 23.18 -26.08 -21.17
N THR A 360 23.71 -27.10 -21.81
CA THR A 360 25.10 -27.55 -21.66
C THR A 360 25.95 -27.03 -22.81
N ALA A 361 27.18 -26.68 -22.50
CA ALA A 361 28.14 -26.11 -23.44
C ALA A 361 29.56 -26.58 -23.11
N ASN A 362 30.46 -26.45 -24.08
CA ASN A 362 31.88 -26.80 -23.95
C ASN A 362 32.12 -28.25 -23.49
N VAL A 363 31.17 -29.16 -23.72
CA VAL A 363 31.36 -30.57 -23.41
C VAL A 363 32.21 -31.19 -24.51
N THR A 364 33.41 -31.67 -24.16
CA THR A 364 34.35 -32.27 -25.11
C THR A 364 33.80 -33.60 -25.65
N GLY A 365 33.79 -33.78 -26.98
CA GLY A 365 33.16 -34.89 -27.70
C GLY A 365 31.64 -34.71 -27.86
N THR A 366 31.20 -34.54 -29.11
CA THR A 366 30.18 -33.56 -29.52
C THR A 366 28.71 -33.90 -29.19
N GLY A 367 28.41 -35.10 -28.71
CA GLY A 367 27.03 -35.54 -28.49
C GLY A 367 26.37 -35.07 -27.17
N MET A 368 27.06 -34.33 -26.31
CA MET A 368 26.56 -33.95 -24.96
C MET A 368 26.17 -32.48 -24.79
N ASN A 369 26.41 -31.61 -25.78
CA ASN A 369 25.96 -30.22 -25.76
C ASN A 369 24.49 -30.16 -26.20
N VAL A 370 23.59 -29.71 -25.33
CA VAL A 370 22.15 -29.72 -25.58
C VAL A 370 21.45 -28.62 -24.78
N THR A 371 20.27 -28.22 -25.22
CA THR A 371 19.27 -27.60 -24.34
C THR A 371 18.16 -28.61 -24.11
N ALA A 372 18.00 -29.08 -22.87
CA ALA A 372 17.09 -30.18 -22.56
C ALA A 372 16.51 -30.06 -21.15
N ALA A 373 15.38 -30.74 -20.95
CA ALA A 373 14.78 -30.95 -19.64
C ALA A 373 15.61 -31.96 -18.83
N VAL A 374 15.84 -31.68 -17.56
CA VAL A 374 16.45 -32.66 -16.64
C VAL A 374 15.43 -33.72 -16.24
N THR A 375 15.84 -34.99 -16.21
CA THR A 375 14.95 -36.14 -15.99
C THR A 375 15.06 -36.73 -14.59
N LYS A 376 16.20 -36.54 -13.93
CA LYS A 376 16.44 -36.93 -12.54
C LYS A 376 17.32 -35.87 -11.88
N VAL A 377 17.08 -35.62 -10.61
CA VAL A 377 17.77 -34.63 -9.81
C VAL A 377 17.99 -35.20 -8.40
N ASP A 378 19.23 -35.10 -7.93
CA ASP A 378 19.63 -35.18 -6.52
C ASP A 378 20.31 -33.85 -6.13
N ASN A 379 20.86 -33.68 -4.92
CA ASN A 379 21.44 -32.38 -4.52
C ASN A 379 22.59 -31.89 -5.44
N ASN A 380 23.44 -32.82 -5.88
CA ASN A 380 24.70 -32.54 -6.58
C ASN A 380 24.79 -33.27 -7.93
N THR A 381 23.75 -34.02 -8.30
CA THR A 381 23.71 -34.77 -9.55
C THR A 381 22.39 -34.55 -10.27
N PHE A 382 22.44 -34.40 -11.59
CA PHE A 382 21.25 -34.41 -12.42
C PHE A 382 21.48 -35.16 -13.72
N THR A 383 20.41 -35.63 -14.34
CA THR A 383 20.48 -36.33 -15.63
C THR A 383 19.67 -35.61 -16.70
N TYR A 384 20.11 -35.72 -17.96
CA TYR A 384 19.38 -35.20 -19.11
C TYR A 384 19.57 -36.10 -20.35
N PRO A 385 18.65 -36.10 -21.32
CA PRO A 385 18.80 -36.84 -22.56
C PRO A 385 19.79 -36.15 -23.52
N SER A 386 20.74 -36.91 -24.07
CA SER A 386 21.61 -36.48 -25.16
C SER A 386 21.12 -36.97 -26.52
N GLY A 387 21.44 -36.23 -27.59
CA GLY A 387 21.18 -36.64 -28.97
C GLY A 387 22.10 -37.74 -29.51
N SER A 388 22.89 -38.39 -28.65
CA SER A 388 23.87 -39.42 -29.03
C SER A 388 23.94 -40.50 -27.96
N THR A 389 24.42 -41.69 -28.34
CA THR A 389 24.65 -42.86 -27.48
C THR A 389 26.15 -43.13 -27.32
N GLY A 390 26.51 -44.11 -26.49
CA GLY A 390 27.88 -44.58 -26.31
C GLY A 390 28.59 -43.95 -25.11
N ALA A 391 29.35 -44.80 -24.41
CA ALA A 391 29.99 -44.45 -23.15
C ALA A 391 31.06 -43.37 -23.33
N GLN A 392 30.95 -42.28 -22.57
CA GLN A 392 31.87 -41.16 -22.66
C GLN A 392 31.93 -40.42 -21.33
N THR A 393 33.12 -39.99 -20.94
CA THR A 393 33.36 -39.11 -19.79
C THR A 393 34.03 -37.84 -20.27
N SER A 394 33.66 -36.70 -19.68
CA SER A 394 34.09 -35.41 -20.19
C SER A 394 34.04 -34.31 -19.13
N SER A 395 34.70 -33.19 -19.42
CA SER A 395 34.47 -31.90 -18.76
C SER A 395 33.46 -31.09 -19.55
N GLY A 396 32.85 -30.10 -18.93
CA GLY A 396 31.89 -29.24 -19.62
C GLY A 396 31.36 -28.13 -18.75
N SER A 397 30.34 -27.45 -19.24
CA SER A 397 29.69 -26.36 -18.51
C SER A 397 28.19 -26.40 -18.70
N TRP A 398 27.44 -25.91 -17.73
CA TRP A 398 25.99 -25.89 -17.78
C TRP A 398 25.40 -24.61 -17.19
N VAL A 399 24.21 -24.27 -17.65
CA VAL A 399 23.41 -23.13 -17.21
C VAL A 399 21.92 -23.49 -17.24
N ARG A 400 21.15 -23.09 -16.23
CA ARG A 400 19.69 -23.19 -16.28
C ARG A 400 19.12 -22.06 -17.12
N THR A 401 18.42 -22.43 -18.20
CA THR A 401 17.89 -21.51 -19.22
C THR A 401 16.36 -21.47 -19.27
N GLY A 402 15.64 -22.50 -18.81
CA GLY A 402 14.19 -22.46 -18.63
C GLY A 402 13.82 -21.83 -17.30
N LEU A 403 13.79 -20.51 -17.25
CA LEU A 403 13.46 -19.75 -16.05
C LEU A 403 11.96 -19.86 -15.71
N TYR A 404 11.63 -19.79 -14.42
CA TYR A 404 10.24 -19.66 -13.94
C TYR A 404 9.77 -18.21 -14.10
N ASN A 405 9.52 -17.79 -15.33
CA ASN A 405 9.23 -16.40 -15.67
C ASN A 405 8.00 -16.22 -16.57
N VAL A 406 7.29 -17.30 -16.90
CA VAL A 406 6.01 -17.25 -17.62
C VAL A 406 4.86 -17.19 -16.61
N GLY A 407 4.27 -16.01 -16.44
CA GLY A 407 3.23 -15.77 -15.43
C GLY A 407 1.84 -16.26 -15.84
N SER A 408 1.06 -16.77 -14.89
CA SER A 408 -0.37 -17.01 -15.03
C SER A 408 -1.10 -16.84 -13.70
N SER A 409 -2.38 -16.43 -13.74
CA SER A 409 -3.22 -16.29 -12.55
C SER A 409 -3.80 -17.63 -12.12
N VAL A 410 -3.78 -17.89 -10.82
CA VAL A 410 -4.41 -19.05 -10.17
C VAL A 410 -5.16 -18.61 -8.92
N THR A 411 -5.93 -19.50 -8.31
CA THR A 411 -6.49 -19.26 -6.97
C THR A 411 -5.85 -20.17 -5.93
N GLY A 412 -5.99 -19.78 -4.67
CA GLY A 412 -5.43 -20.47 -3.53
C GLY A 412 -6.10 -20.06 -2.23
N THR A 413 -5.44 -20.46 -1.15
CA THR A 413 -5.88 -20.15 0.21
C THR A 413 -5.44 -18.75 0.61
N ALA A 414 -6.10 -18.17 1.61
CA ALA A 414 -5.74 -16.88 2.19
C ALA A 414 -4.24 -16.84 2.51
N ASN A 415 -3.61 -15.75 2.11
CA ASN A 415 -2.18 -15.53 2.27
C ASN A 415 -1.94 -14.07 2.62
N ALA A 416 -0.81 -13.82 3.29
CA ALA A 416 -0.34 -12.49 3.61
C ALA A 416 1.11 -12.35 3.17
N TYR A 417 1.47 -11.18 2.64
CA TYR A 417 2.86 -10.84 2.35
C TYR A 417 3.30 -9.70 3.25
N ALA A 418 4.53 -9.80 3.74
CA ALA A 418 5.22 -8.72 4.42
C ALA A 418 6.56 -8.48 3.74
N VAL A 419 7.01 -7.22 3.75
CA VAL A 419 8.35 -6.87 3.25
C VAL A 419 9.34 -6.93 4.41
N VAL A 420 10.41 -7.69 4.24
CA VAL A 420 11.57 -7.75 5.14
C VAL A 420 12.67 -6.87 4.53
N PRO A 421 13.18 -5.86 5.25
CA PRO A 421 14.18 -4.97 4.71
C PRO A 421 15.50 -5.73 4.58
N VAL A 422 16.11 -5.66 3.40
CA VAL A 422 17.46 -6.20 3.13
C VAL A 422 18.46 -5.10 2.78
N GLU A 423 18.03 -3.85 2.96
CA GLU A 423 18.85 -2.67 2.83
C GLU A 423 18.54 -1.78 4.02
N TYR A 424 19.59 -1.23 4.63
CA TYR A 424 19.47 -0.25 5.69
C TYR A 424 20.21 1.00 5.25
N CYS A 425 19.60 2.16 5.43
CA CYS A 425 20.06 3.43 4.90
C CYS A 425 20.54 4.35 6.01
N SER A 426 21.42 5.30 5.65
CA SER A 426 21.94 6.30 6.58
C SER A 426 20.94 7.40 6.93
N ASP A 427 19.86 7.50 6.16
CA ASP A 427 18.85 8.56 6.28
C ASP A 427 17.45 8.08 5.87
N GLY A 428 16.42 8.80 6.31
CA GLY A 428 15.02 8.51 6.01
C GLY A 428 14.59 8.75 4.56
N ASN A 429 15.42 9.36 3.71
CA ASN A 429 15.17 9.45 2.27
C ASN A 429 15.67 8.22 1.51
N LEU A 430 16.32 7.27 2.19
CA LEU A 430 16.74 5.97 1.65
C LEU A 430 17.70 6.06 0.44
N THR A 431 18.59 7.05 0.45
CA THR A 431 19.47 7.37 -0.68
C THR A 431 20.81 6.62 -0.65
N ASN A 432 21.39 6.50 0.54
CA ASN A 432 22.63 5.78 0.78
C ASN A 432 22.39 4.60 1.73
N CYS A 433 22.58 3.37 1.24
CA CYS A 433 22.22 2.14 1.95
C CYS A 433 23.30 1.05 1.94
N ALA A 434 23.30 0.22 2.97
CA ALA A 434 24.09 -1.00 3.03
C ALA A 434 23.17 -2.20 2.86
N TYR A 435 23.64 -3.22 2.14
CA TYR A 435 22.92 -4.48 2.00
C TYR A 435 23.11 -5.29 3.28
N VAL A 436 22.01 -5.78 3.85
CA VAL A 436 22.01 -6.53 5.10
C VAL A 436 21.09 -7.73 4.93
N LEU A 437 21.66 -8.92 5.01
CA LEU A 437 20.87 -10.14 4.98
C LEU A 437 19.96 -10.23 6.21
N PRO A 438 18.72 -10.74 6.08
CA PRO A 438 17.85 -10.95 7.24
C PRO A 438 18.54 -11.78 8.31
N GLY A 439 18.45 -11.33 9.57
CA GLY A 439 19.13 -11.95 10.71
C GLY A 439 20.47 -11.30 11.08
N ASN A 440 21.06 -10.50 10.18
CA ASN A 440 22.30 -9.76 10.48
C ASN A 440 22.01 -8.37 11.06
N THR A 441 22.93 -7.88 11.89
CA THR A 441 22.88 -6.51 12.41
C THR A 441 23.28 -5.50 11.34
N PRO A 442 22.51 -4.41 11.14
CA PRO A 442 22.89 -3.34 10.24
C PRO A 442 24.25 -2.71 10.63
N PRO A 443 25.06 -2.26 9.65
CA PRO A 443 26.29 -1.54 9.93
C PRO A 443 26.03 -0.25 10.72
N ALA A 444 27.03 0.17 11.51
CA ALA A 444 26.94 1.43 12.25
C ALA A 444 26.64 2.62 11.31
N GLY A 445 25.67 3.46 11.69
CA GLY A 445 25.23 4.61 10.90
C GLY A 445 24.14 4.31 9.86
N PHE A 446 23.76 3.04 9.63
CA PHE A 446 22.68 2.65 8.72
C PHE A 446 21.47 2.17 9.52
N THR A 447 20.68 3.10 10.06
CA THR A 447 19.58 2.80 11.00
C THR A 447 18.20 2.76 10.36
N PHE A 448 18.06 3.18 9.10
CA PHE A 448 16.75 3.31 8.44
C PHE A 448 16.47 2.09 7.55
N PRO A 449 15.54 1.18 7.91
CA PRO A 449 15.21 0.04 7.07
C PRO A 449 14.54 0.48 5.75
N ALA A 450 15.04 0.00 4.62
CA ALA A 450 14.44 0.21 3.31
C ALA A 450 13.56 -0.99 2.93
N TYR A 451 12.28 -0.93 3.30
CA TYR A 451 11.27 -1.90 2.86
C TYR A 451 10.98 -1.74 1.37
N VAL A 452 10.69 -0.52 0.93
CA VAL A 452 10.55 -0.16 -0.49
C VAL A 452 11.22 1.18 -0.73
N ARG A 453 11.93 1.29 -1.85
CA ARG A 453 12.43 2.56 -2.38
C ARG A 453 12.35 2.55 -3.90
N PHE A 454 12.45 3.71 -4.54
CA PHE A 454 12.29 3.88 -5.98
C PHE A 454 13.61 4.30 -6.61
N CYS A 455 13.99 3.62 -7.69
CA CYS A 455 15.22 3.87 -8.42
C CYS A 455 14.95 4.51 -9.78
N GLN A 456 15.99 5.13 -10.35
CA GLN A 456 15.90 5.81 -11.64
C GLN A 456 15.87 4.84 -12.82
N THR A 457 16.55 3.70 -12.71
CA THR A 457 16.60 2.68 -13.77
C THR A 457 16.21 1.30 -13.25
N GLN A 458 15.75 0.45 -14.17
CA GLN A 458 15.45 -0.95 -13.86
C GLN A 458 16.70 -1.69 -13.35
N ALA A 459 17.86 -1.46 -13.96
CA ALA A 459 19.11 -2.08 -13.52
C ALA A 459 19.47 -1.72 -12.07
N GLN A 460 19.17 -0.49 -11.62
CA GLN A 460 19.32 -0.07 -10.23
C GLN A 460 18.30 -0.77 -9.31
N ALA A 461 17.03 -0.85 -9.70
CA ALA A 461 16.04 -1.55 -8.89
C ALA A 461 16.36 -3.05 -8.73
N LEU A 462 16.98 -3.65 -9.74
CA LEU A 462 17.26 -5.08 -9.84
C LEU A 462 18.65 -5.53 -9.40
N ALA A 463 19.55 -4.61 -9.09
CA ALA A 463 20.91 -4.94 -8.70
C ALA A 463 20.94 -5.88 -7.47
N PRO A 464 21.86 -6.88 -7.45
CA PRO A 464 21.91 -7.91 -6.42
C PRO A 464 22.34 -7.38 -5.04
N GLY A 465 23.26 -6.41 -5.01
CA GLY A 465 23.70 -5.72 -3.78
C GLY A 465 22.98 -4.39 -3.56
N ALA A 466 23.38 -3.65 -2.53
CA ALA A 466 22.81 -2.34 -2.25
C ALA A 466 23.17 -1.33 -3.33
N VAL A 467 22.18 -0.54 -3.75
CA VAL A 467 22.40 0.59 -4.65
C VAL A 467 22.48 1.87 -3.84
N SER A 468 23.66 2.47 -3.81
CA SER A 468 23.95 3.59 -2.93
C SER A 468 24.74 4.64 -3.64
N ASP A 469 24.31 5.88 -3.47
CA ASP A 469 25.02 7.06 -3.94
C ASP A 469 24.58 8.25 -3.09
N SER A 470 25.54 8.92 -2.46
CA SER A 470 25.33 10.15 -1.70
C SER A 470 25.54 11.40 -2.55
N SER A 471 25.61 11.28 -3.89
CA SER A 471 25.64 12.42 -4.80
C SER A 471 24.40 13.30 -4.66
N GLY A 472 24.45 14.51 -5.22
CA GLY A 472 23.29 15.42 -5.26
C GLY A 472 22.06 14.84 -5.97
N THR A 473 22.22 13.73 -6.72
CA THR A 473 21.16 13.07 -7.48
C THR A 473 21.17 11.56 -7.18
N PRO A 474 20.55 11.12 -6.07
CA PRO A 474 20.69 9.75 -5.58
C PRO A 474 20.10 8.72 -6.56
N ARG A 475 20.69 7.53 -6.66
CA ARG A 475 20.23 6.48 -7.60
C ARG A 475 18.88 5.88 -7.22
N CYS A 476 18.59 5.81 -5.93
CA CYS A 476 17.30 5.39 -5.39
C CYS A 476 16.90 6.28 -4.20
N ARG A 477 15.60 6.35 -3.88
CA ARG A 477 15.05 7.16 -2.77
C ARG A 477 13.71 6.63 -2.28
N SER A 478 13.23 7.09 -1.12
CA SER A 478 11.95 6.69 -0.53
C SER A 478 10.71 7.08 -1.33
N LYS A 479 10.79 8.12 -2.17
CA LYS A 479 9.63 8.73 -2.85
C LYS A 479 9.57 8.39 -4.34
N TYR A 480 8.44 7.87 -4.80
CA TYR A 480 8.10 7.73 -6.22
C TYR A 480 8.01 9.09 -6.89
N ASN A 481 8.56 9.22 -8.11
CA ASN A 481 8.43 10.45 -8.89
C ASN A 481 8.44 10.15 -10.39
N GLU A 482 7.36 10.47 -11.08
CA GLU A 482 7.28 10.37 -12.56
C GLU A 482 7.19 11.71 -13.28
N THR A 483 6.94 12.78 -12.53
CA THR A 483 6.92 14.15 -13.01
C THR A 483 8.33 14.71 -13.10
N THR A 484 8.65 15.32 -14.23
CA THR A 484 9.83 16.19 -14.32
C THR A 484 9.59 17.43 -13.45
N ASP A 485 10.46 17.71 -12.47
CA ASP A 485 10.41 18.94 -11.66
C ASP A 485 10.33 20.16 -12.58
N LEU A 486 9.29 20.97 -12.35
CA LEU A 486 8.94 22.16 -13.11
C LEU A 486 9.94 23.32 -12.86
N VAL A 487 10.81 23.21 -11.84
CA VAL A 487 11.74 24.27 -11.44
C VAL A 487 13.15 24.07 -12.01
N THR A 488 13.60 22.83 -12.27
CA THR A 488 15.02 22.55 -12.60
C THR A 488 15.28 22.11 -14.04
N GLY A 489 14.25 21.96 -14.89
CA GLY A 489 14.46 21.64 -16.31
C GLY A 489 15.03 20.23 -16.56
N VAL A 490 14.40 19.21 -15.96
CA VAL A 490 14.67 17.74 -16.03
C VAL A 490 15.49 17.18 -14.85
N PRO A 491 14.86 16.87 -13.70
CA PRO A 491 15.43 15.94 -12.71
C PRO A 491 15.17 14.47 -13.13
N PRO A 492 15.82 13.49 -12.48
CA PRO A 492 15.55 12.08 -12.74
C PRO A 492 14.17 11.65 -12.23
N LYS A 493 13.52 10.79 -13.01
CA LYS A 493 12.33 10.04 -12.60
C LYS A 493 12.75 8.89 -11.68
N TYR A 494 11.96 8.59 -10.66
CA TYR A 494 12.14 7.47 -9.74
C TYR A 494 10.94 6.54 -9.86
N LEU A 495 10.97 5.71 -10.90
CA LEU A 495 9.83 4.90 -11.33
C LEU A 495 9.90 3.46 -10.84
N TYR A 496 11.11 2.92 -10.68
CA TYR A 496 11.34 1.50 -10.53
C TYR A 496 11.38 1.12 -9.06
N ALA A 497 10.36 0.40 -8.59
CA ALA A 497 10.29 -0.04 -7.20
C ALA A 497 11.38 -1.10 -6.92
N ARG A 498 12.12 -0.84 -5.84
CA ARG A 498 13.21 -1.65 -5.31
C ARG A 498 12.76 -2.16 -3.95
N HIS A 499 12.47 -3.45 -3.87
CA HIS A 499 11.83 -4.08 -2.71
C HIS A 499 12.83 -4.76 -1.78
N GLY A 500 12.44 -4.89 -0.51
CA GLY A 500 12.99 -5.88 0.38
C GLY A 500 12.72 -7.32 -0.08
N TRP A 501 12.91 -8.28 0.81
CA TRP A 501 12.44 -9.65 0.58
C TRP A 501 10.99 -9.77 0.97
N PHE A 502 10.25 -10.68 0.33
CA PHE A 502 8.88 -10.96 0.73
C PHE A 502 8.86 -12.17 1.66
N LYS A 503 8.14 -12.02 2.76
CA LYS A 503 7.74 -13.11 3.63
C LYS A 503 6.26 -13.40 3.36
N ARG A 504 5.95 -14.65 3.07
CA ARG A 504 4.59 -15.17 2.91
C ARG A 504 4.17 -15.93 4.16
N ASP A 505 3.01 -15.56 4.71
CA ASP A 505 2.27 -16.39 5.66
C ASP A 505 1.10 -17.03 4.90
N ILE A 506 0.98 -18.36 4.94
CA ILE A 506 -0.17 -19.09 4.37
C ILE A 506 -1.18 -19.34 5.49
N ILE A 507 -2.39 -18.82 5.34
CA ILE A 507 -3.43 -18.85 6.35
C ILE A 507 -4.30 -20.09 6.12
N LYS A 508 -3.88 -21.23 6.67
CA LYS A 508 -4.57 -22.53 6.56
C LYS A 508 -4.64 -23.27 7.89
N ALA A 509 -5.65 -24.14 8.03
CA ALA A 509 -5.90 -24.89 9.26
C ALA A 509 -4.73 -25.79 9.71
N ALA A 510 -3.92 -26.26 8.76
CA ALA A 510 -2.74 -27.10 9.05
C ALA A 510 -1.55 -26.33 9.66
N VAL A 511 -1.59 -24.99 9.70
CA VAL A 511 -0.54 -24.18 10.34
C VAL A 511 -0.85 -24.07 11.83
N GLY A 512 0.04 -24.60 12.67
CA GLY A 512 -0.19 -24.72 14.11
C GLY A 512 -0.32 -23.39 14.85
N SER A 513 0.38 -22.34 14.40
CA SER A 513 0.23 -20.98 14.95
C SER A 513 0.87 -19.91 14.06
N TYR A 514 0.44 -18.66 14.25
CA TYR A 514 0.92 -17.47 13.54
C TYR A 514 1.61 -16.53 14.54
N THR A 515 2.93 -16.49 14.50
CA THR A 515 3.75 -15.67 15.42
C THR A 515 3.97 -14.25 14.88
N ASN A 516 4.60 -13.38 15.67
CA ASN A 516 4.82 -11.96 15.31
C ASN A 516 3.51 -11.21 15.09
N ARG A 517 2.58 -11.33 16.05
CA ARG A 517 1.30 -10.63 16.09
C ARG A 517 1.18 -9.78 17.37
N PRO A 518 2.18 -8.94 17.71
CA PRO A 518 2.26 -8.31 19.03
C PRO A 518 1.12 -7.34 19.32
N ASN A 519 0.53 -6.74 18.28
CA ASN A 519 -0.53 -5.73 18.39
C ASN A 519 -1.94 -6.29 18.13
N ARG A 520 -2.08 -7.62 17.97
CA ARG A 520 -3.34 -8.28 17.66
C ARG A 520 -4.11 -8.59 18.95
N ALA A 521 -4.89 -7.60 19.39
CA ALA A 521 -5.70 -7.69 20.61
C ALA A 521 -6.78 -8.78 20.58
N ASP A 522 -7.10 -9.33 19.41
CA ASP A 522 -8.01 -10.44 19.22
C ASP A 522 -7.38 -11.82 19.43
N CYS A 523 -6.05 -11.89 19.52
CA CYS A 523 -5.34 -13.15 19.75
C CYS A 523 -5.12 -13.37 21.24
N LEU A 524 -5.75 -14.42 21.79
CA LEU A 524 -5.68 -14.75 23.22
C LEU A 524 -4.24 -15.05 23.68
N GLY A 525 -3.40 -15.54 22.76
CA GLY A 525 -1.99 -15.88 22.98
C GLY A 525 -1.00 -14.87 22.40
N ALA A 526 -1.39 -13.60 22.18
CA ALA A 526 -0.51 -12.57 21.63
C ALA A 526 0.89 -12.60 22.30
N PRO A 527 2.00 -12.59 21.53
CA PRO A 527 2.12 -12.25 20.10
C PRO A 527 1.89 -13.42 19.12
N THR A 528 1.17 -14.47 19.53
CA THR A 528 0.84 -15.63 18.70
C THR A 528 -0.68 -15.76 18.52
N CYS A 529 -1.12 -16.00 17.29
CA CYS A 529 -2.52 -16.27 16.95
C CYS A 529 -2.71 -17.72 16.48
N THR A 530 -3.87 -18.29 16.75
CA THR A 530 -4.36 -19.54 16.18
C THR A 530 -4.85 -19.32 14.75
N TYR A 531 -5.09 -20.42 14.01
CA TYR A 531 -5.73 -20.34 12.69
C TYR A 531 -7.09 -19.65 12.74
N ALA A 532 -7.93 -19.97 13.73
CA ALA A 532 -9.26 -19.39 13.86
C ALA A 532 -9.21 -17.87 14.06
N GLU A 533 -8.24 -17.37 14.84
CA GLU A 533 -8.04 -15.92 15.04
C GLU A 533 -7.50 -15.25 13.76
N GLU A 534 -6.54 -15.88 13.06
CA GLU A 534 -5.94 -15.30 11.86
C GLU A 534 -6.91 -15.27 10.67
N ILE A 535 -7.64 -16.36 10.40
CA ILE A 535 -8.59 -16.41 9.28
C ILE A 535 -9.78 -15.46 9.52
N ASN A 536 -10.18 -15.27 10.77
CA ASN A 536 -11.23 -14.32 11.14
C ASN A 536 -10.82 -12.88 10.85
N ASN A 537 -9.58 -12.53 11.19
CA ASN A 537 -9.05 -11.20 10.90
C ASN A 537 -8.89 -10.96 9.39
N TYR A 538 -8.41 -11.97 8.64
CA TYR A 538 -8.36 -11.92 7.17
C TYR A 538 -9.74 -11.73 6.56
N ALA A 539 -10.74 -12.45 7.08
CA ALA A 539 -12.13 -12.33 6.64
C ALA A 539 -12.67 -10.91 6.85
N ARG A 540 -12.38 -10.29 8.01
CA ARG A 540 -12.76 -8.90 8.28
C ARG A 540 -12.11 -7.92 7.34
N TRP A 541 -10.82 -8.07 7.06
CA TRP A 541 -10.16 -7.27 6.04
C TRP A 541 -10.84 -7.42 4.68
N TYR A 542 -11.05 -8.66 4.23
CA TYR A 542 -11.60 -8.94 2.90
C TYR A 542 -12.98 -8.29 2.72
N THR A 543 -13.84 -8.41 3.73
CA THR A 543 -15.22 -7.91 3.67
C THR A 543 -15.32 -6.40 3.84
N TYR A 544 -14.47 -5.78 4.67
CA TYR A 544 -14.66 -4.39 5.12
C TYR A 544 -13.55 -3.41 4.73
N TYR A 545 -12.42 -3.86 4.19
CA TYR A 545 -11.24 -3.01 3.98
C TYR A 545 -10.53 -3.24 2.66
N ARG A 546 -10.94 -4.23 1.85
CA ARG A 546 -10.20 -4.65 0.66
C ARG A 546 -10.09 -3.56 -0.41
N THR A 547 -11.02 -2.62 -0.47
CA THR A 547 -10.92 -1.42 -1.34
C THR A 547 -10.80 -0.12 -0.55
N ARG A 548 -10.29 0.93 -1.18
CA ARG A 548 -10.16 2.28 -0.57
C ARG A 548 -11.48 2.77 0.04
N LEU A 549 -12.60 2.62 -0.69
CA LEU A 549 -13.92 3.03 -0.25
C LEU A 549 -14.43 2.17 0.92
N GLN A 550 -14.22 0.86 0.90
CA GLN A 550 -14.58 -0.01 2.01
C GLN A 550 -13.82 0.38 3.28
N MET A 551 -12.50 0.53 3.17
CA MET A 551 -11.65 0.99 4.28
C MET A 551 -12.13 2.33 4.83
N MET A 552 -12.48 3.29 3.96
CA MET A 552 -13.02 4.58 4.37
C MET A 552 -14.36 4.44 5.10
N LYS A 553 -15.29 3.67 4.52
CA LYS A 553 -16.62 3.41 5.11
C LYS A 553 -16.52 2.76 6.49
N THR A 554 -15.61 1.81 6.67
CA THR A 554 -15.40 1.14 7.95
C THR A 554 -14.77 2.07 8.98
N SER A 555 -13.73 2.80 8.60
CA SER A 555 -13.00 3.72 9.50
C SER A 555 -13.90 4.85 10.00
N VAL A 556 -14.67 5.47 9.11
CA VAL A 556 -15.62 6.55 9.42
C VAL A 556 -16.78 6.01 10.25
N GLY A 557 -17.33 4.88 9.82
CA GLY A 557 -18.43 4.20 10.50
C GLY A 557 -18.14 3.93 11.97
N THR A 558 -16.95 3.40 12.27
CA THR A 558 -16.53 3.12 13.64
C THR A 558 -16.21 4.39 14.44
N SER A 559 -15.57 5.38 13.81
CA SER A 559 -15.12 6.61 14.48
C SER A 559 -16.28 7.48 14.97
N PHE A 560 -17.37 7.57 14.20
CA PHE A 560 -18.48 8.46 14.54
C PHE A 560 -19.45 7.91 15.59
N LEU A 561 -19.46 6.61 15.90
CA LEU A 561 -20.41 6.02 16.85
C LEU A 561 -20.39 6.69 18.22
N SER A 562 -19.19 7.03 18.71
CA SER A 562 -19.02 7.65 20.02
C SER A 562 -19.62 9.05 20.13
N PHE A 563 -19.88 9.72 19.00
CA PHE A 563 -20.45 11.07 18.96
C PHE A 563 -21.99 11.09 18.85
N ILE A 564 -22.64 9.94 18.62
CA ILE A 564 -24.10 9.85 18.49
C ILE A 564 -24.74 10.21 19.83
N GLY A 565 -25.52 11.28 19.86
CA GLY A 565 -26.35 11.68 20.99
C GLY A 565 -27.63 10.85 21.10
N ASN A 566 -28.09 10.65 22.33
CA ASN A 566 -29.42 10.13 22.63
C ASN A 566 -29.99 10.89 23.84
N PRO A 567 -30.44 12.15 23.65
CA PRO A 567 -30.87 12.99 24.76
C PRO A 567 -32.07 12.45 25.53
N THR A 568 -32.89 11.61 24.88
CA THR A 568 -34.07 10.96 25.47
C THR A 568 -33.77 9.55 26.00
N GLY A 569 -32.55 9.05 25.82
CA GLY A 569 -32.12 7.73 26.28
C GLY A 569 -31.95 7.65 27.80
N THR A 570 -31.74 6.44 28.31
CA THR A 570 -31.41 6.21 29.73
C THR A 570 -30.13 5.37 29.82
N PRO A 571 -29.01 5.93 30.32
CA PRO A 571 -28.82 7.33 30.72
C PRO A 571 -28.86 8.30 29.52
N PRO A 572 -29.31 9.55 29.70
CA PRO A 572 -29.29 10.57 28.64
C PRO A 572 -27.87 10.84 28.14
N LYS A 573 -27.70 10.92 26.82
CA LYS A 573 -26.45 11.32 26.19
C LYS A 573 -26.69 12.58 25.35
N PRO A 574 -26.15 13.75 25.72
CA PRO A 574 -26.35 14.98 24.96
C PRO A 574 -25.70 14.89 23.57
N ASN A 575 -26.23 15.66 22.63
CA ASN A 575 -25.60 15.84 21.32
C ASN A 575 -24.27 16.60 21.51
N SER A 576 -23.21 16.15 20.83
CA SER A 576 -21.87 16.76 20.94
C SER A 576 -21.45 17.53 19.69
N LEU A 577 -22.09 17.25 18.55
CA LEU A 577 -21.84 17.90 17.26
C LEU A 577 -23.09 17.82 16.37
N ARG A 578 -23.07 18.62 15.30
CA ARG A 578 -24.00 18.53 14.18
C ARG A 578 -23.27 17.99 12.96
N ILE A 579 -23.86 17.04 12.25
CA ILE A 579 -23.22 16.42 11.08
C ILE A 579 -24.12 16.47 9.86
N GLY A 580 -23.51 16.70 8.69
CA GLY A 580 -24.09 16.49 7.38
C GLY A 580 -23.16 15.65 6.51
N LEU A 581 -23.68 15.23 5.35
CA LEU A 581 -22.94 14.47 4.35
C LEU A 581 -23.09 15.16 3.00
N ILE A 582 -22.01 15.25 2.25
CA ILE A 582 -22.04 15.47 0.82
C ILE A 582 -21.00 14.56 0.17
N THR A 583 -21.14 14.27 -1.12
CA THR A 583 -20.06 13.61 -1.87
C THR A 583 -19.51 14.55 -2.94
N MET A 584 -18.29 14.31 -3.38
CA MET A 584 -17.66 15.19 -4.36
C MET A 584 -18.47 15.29 -5.66
N HIS A 585 -19.05 14.17 -6.11
CA HIS A 585 -19.86 14.06 -7.31
C HIS A 585 -21.34 14.39 -7.08
N ALA A 586 -21.67 15.13 -6.01
CA ALA A 586 -23.05 15.45 -5.70
C ALA A 586 -23.73 16.29 -6.80
N GLN A 587 -22.98 17.07 -7.59
CA GLN A 587 -23.51 18.06 -8.53
C GLN A 587 -23.16 17.80 -10.01
N ASP A 588 -22.72 16.60 -10.37
CA ASP A 588 -22.26 16.29 -11.74
C ASP A 588 -23.36 16.53 -12.80
N SER A 589 -24.64 16.43 -12.42
CA SER A 589 -25.79 16.73 -13.27
C SER A 589 -26.20 18.22 -13.30
N GLY A 590 -25.34 19.12 -12.80
CA GLY A 590 -25.60 20.56 -12.68
C GLY A 590 -26.38 21.00 -11.43
N SER A 591 -26.99 20.06 -10.72
CA SER A 591 -27.70 20.28 -9.46
C SER A 591 -27.35 19.18 -8.45
N VAL A 592 -27.29 19.53 -7.16
CA VAL A 592 -26.96 18.63 -6.07
C VAL A 592 -28.05 17.56 -5.93
N ILE A 593 -27.65 16.31 -6.12
CA ILE A 593 -28.54 15.16 -6.09
C ILE A 593 -28.88 14.82 -4.63
N PRO A 594 -30.17 14.72 -4.25
CA PRO A 594 -30.57 14.43 -2.86
C PRO A 594 -30.00 13.11 -2.30
N ALA A 595 -29.73 12.12 -3.15
CA ALA A 595 -29.10 10.86 -2.75
C ALA A 595 -27.65 11.05 -2.25
N LYS A 596 -26.96 12.12 -2.67
CA LYS A 596 -25.56 12.44 -2.36
C LYS A 596 -25.41 13.57 -1.34
N TYR A 597 -26.51 14.06 -0.77
CA TYR A 597 -26.53 15.15 0.21
C TYR A 597 -27.41 14.82 1.42
N LEU A 598 -26.93 15.19 2.61
CA LEU A 598 -27.65 15.21 3.87
C LEU A 598 -27.31 16.51 4.59
N LYS A 599 -28.33 17.29 4.89
CA LYS A 599 -28.18 18.55 5.64
C LYS A 599 -27.55 18.34 7.00
N ILE A 600 -26.89 19.39 7.50
CA ILE A 600 -26.24 19.40 8.81
C ILE A 600 -27.31 19.55 9.91
N SER A 601 -27.41 18.55 10.77
CA SER A 601 -28.32 18.52 11.92
C SER A 601 -27.64 17.90 13.13
N ASP A 602 -28.22 18.10 14.31
CA ASP A 602 -27.79 17.45 15.55
C ASP A 602 -27.56 15.96 15.35
N PHE A 603 -26.36 15.47 15.72
CA PHE A 603 -25.98 14.09 15.52
C PHE A 603 -26.58 13.16 16.59
N ASN A 604 -27.91 13.14 16.63
CA ASN A 604 -28.70 12.23 17.47
C ASN A 604 -28.95 10.88 16.76
N THR A 605 -29.68 9.98 17.39
CA THR A 605 -30.01 8.66 16.83
C THR A 605 -30.69 8.73 15.45
N THR A 606 -31.58 9.69 15.22
CA THR A 606 -32.26 9.89 13.92
C THR A 606 -31.28 10.34 12.85
N GLN A 607 -30.49 11.39 13.12
CA GLN A 607 -29.52 11.89 12.16
C GLN A 607 -28.41 10.87 11.91
N ALA A 608 -28.02 10.08 12.91
CA ALA A 608 -27.12 8.97 12.75
C ALA A 608 -27.69 7.91 11.80
N SER A 609 -28.95 7.50 11.97
CA SER A 609 -29.58 6.59 11.01
C SER A 609 -29.55 7.14 9.59
N ASN A 610 -29.87 8.43 9.40
CA ASN A 610 -29.84 9.07 8.09
C ASN A 610 -28.43 9.14 7.49
N PHE A 611 -27.44 9.51 8.32
CA PHE A 611 -26.04 9.61 7.93
C PHE A 611 -25.49 8.26 7.50
N TYR A 612 -25.60 7.22 8.34
CA TYR A 612 -25.02 5.91 8.06
C TYR A 612 -25.71 5.24 6.87
N THR A 613 -27.04 5.31 6.75
CA THR A 613 -27.77 4.79 5.59
C THR A 613 -27.27 5.44 4.31
N LYS A 614 -27.25 6.78 4.26
CA LYS A 614 -26.82 7.51 3.06
C LYS A 614 -25.33 7.31 2.78
N PHE A 615 -24.49 7.30 3.80
CA PHE A 615 -23.05 7.13 3.67
C PHE A 615 -22.69 5.77 3.07
N TYR A 616 -23.34 4.69 3.53
CA TYR A 616 -23.05 3.36 3.03
C TYR A 616 -23.62 3.07 1.65
N THR A 617 -24.65 3.79 1.21
CA THR A 617 -25.17 3.66 -0.17
C THR A 617 -24.29 4.33 -1.22
N GLN A 618 -23.32 5.16 -0.84
CA GLN A 618 -22.50 5.87 -1.82
C GLN A 618 -21.59 4.90 -2.59
N THR A 619 -21.56 5.03 -3.91
CA THR A 619 -20.73 4.22 -4.80
C THR A 619 -19.69 5.09 -5.45
N ALA A 620 -18.51 4.54 -5.69
CA ALA A 620 -17.45 5.25 -6.38
C ALA A 620 -17.64 5.26 -7.90
N GLY A 621 -17.18 6.32 -8.56
CA GLY A 621 -17.17 6.43 -10.01
C GLY A 621 -16.60 7.77 -10.48
N SER A 622 -16.39 7.91 -11.80
CA SER A 622 -16.01 9.19 -12.42
C SER A 622 -14.59 9.70 -12.05
N PHE A 623 -14.37 11.01 -12.17
CA PHE A 623 -13.11 11.74 -11.95
C PHE A 623 -12.94 12.17 -10.48
N THR A 624 -11.95 13.01 -10.12
CA THR A 624 -11.69 13.40 -8.71
C THR A 624 -11.56 14.93 -8.56
N PRO A 625 -12.67 15.70 -8.61
CA PRO A 625 -12.68 17.18 -8.57
C PRO A 625 -12.53 17.72 -7.12
N LEU A 626 -11.51 17.25 -6.41
CA LEU A 626 -11.34 17.44 -4.96
C LEU A 626 -11.40 18.91 -4.51
N GLN A 627 -10.81 19.82 -5.29
CA GLN A 627 -10.80 21.25 -4.96
C GLN A 627 -12.20 21.88 -5.09
N GLN A 628 -13.00 21.47 -6.08
CA GLN A 628 -14.36 21.97 -6.23
C GLN A 628 -15.28 21.46 -5.12
N ALA A 629 -15.11 20.20 -4.70
CA ALA A 629 -15.83 19.63 -3.56
C ALA A 629 -15.59 20.44 -2.29
N LEU A 630 -14.31 20.73 -1.97
CA LEU A 630 -13.97 21.58 -0.83
C LEU A 630 -14.51 23.02 -0.98
N ALA A 631 -14.47 23.59 -2.19
CA ALA A 631 -15.06 24.90 -2.45
C ALA A 631 -16.57 24.91 -2.17
N ARG A 632 -17.30 23.85 -2.56
CA ARG A 632 -18.73 23.69 -2.28
C ARG A 632 -19.05 23.72 -0.79
N ALA A 633 -18.23 23.08 0.05
CA ALA A 633 -18.37 23.19 1.51
C ALA A 633 -18.29 24.65 1.99
N GLY A 634 -17.37 25.43 1.41
CA GLY A 634 -17.27 26.87 1.66
C GLY A 634 -18.56 27.65 1.29
N TRP A 635 -19.19 27.33 0.16
CA TRP A 635 -20.47 27.94 -0.24
C TRP A 635 -21.60 27.64 0.74
N ILE A 636 -21.66 26.39 1.24
CA ILE A 636 -22.65 25.95 2.23
C ILE A 636 -22.51 26.79 3.51
N TYR A 637 -21.29 26.94 4.05
CA TYR A 637 -21.08 27.75 5.25
C TYR A 637 -21.28 29.26 5.01
N ALA A 638 -21.02 29.75 3.80
CA ALA A 638 -21.33 31.11 3.39
C ALA A 638 -22.84 31.39 3.25
N GLY A 639 -23.71 30.38 3.42
CA GLY A 639 -25.16 30.53 3.26
C GLY A 639 -25.60 30.78 1.82
N LYS A 640 -24.73 30.50 0.84
CA LYS A 640 -25.05 30.61 -0.59
C LYS A 640 -25.57 29.26 -1.04
N LEU A 641 -26.86 29.02 -0.80
CA LEU A 641 -27.59 27.79 -1.10
C LEU A 641 -28.49 27.95 -2.33
N ASN A 642 -28.78 26.84 -3.00
CA ASN A 642 -29.55 26.76 -4.25
C ASN A 642 -28.99 27.66 -5.38
N THR A 643 -27.67 27.82 -5.44
CA THR A 643 -26.97 28.64 -6.44
C THR A 643 -25.57 28.11 -6.70
N GLY A 644 -25.01 28.33 -7.89
CA GLY A 644 -23.64 27.95 -8.23
C GLY A 644 -23.32 26.50 -7.82
N LEU A 645 -22.29 26.31 -6.98
CA LEU A 645 -21.84 24.99 -6.52
C LEU A 645 -22.82 24.26 -5.57
N THR A 646 -23.86 24.95 -5.10
CA THR A 646 -24.90 24.41 -4.18
C THR A 646 -26.30 24.42 -4.81
N THR A 647 -26.41 24.65 -6.12
CA THR A 647 -27.66 24.51 -6.87
C THR A 647 -28.31 23.16 -6.51
N GLY A 648 -29.59 23.14 -6.13
CA GLY A 648 -30.28 21.93 -5.66
C GLY A 648 -30.28 21.71 -4.14
N ILE A 649 -29.45 22.42 -3.37
CA ILE A 649 -29.55 22.44 -1.90
C ILE A 649 -30.58 23.49 -1.48
N PRO A 650 -31.69 23.12 -0.80
CA PRO A 650 -32.70 24.08 -0.35
C PRO A 650 -32.11 25.16 0.56
N ALA A 651 -32.56 26.41 0.42
CA ALA A 651 -32.14 27.50 1.29
C ALA A 651 -32.45 27.26 2.78
N ALA A 652 -33.47 26.43 3.08
CA ALA A 652 -33.83 26.04 4.44
C ALA A 652 -32.82 25.08 5.11
N ASP A 653 -31.87 24.52 4.35
CA ASP A 653 -30.84 23.61 4.87
C ASP A 653 -29.59 24.36 5.36
N ASP A 654 -29.68 25.68 5.51
CA ASP A 654 -28.62 26.53 6.00
C ASP A 654 -28.12 26.08 7.38
N PRO A 655 -26.83 25.68 7.51
CA PRO A 655 -26.37 25.02 8.71
C PRO A 655 -25.98 25.96 9.84
N ILE A 656 -25.80 27.27 9.62
CA ILE A 656 -25.31 28.17 10.67
C ILE A 656 -26.47 28.66 11.54
N LEU A 657 -26.35 28.45 12.85
CA LEU A 657 -27.34 28.88 13.83
C LEU A 657 -26.93 30.15 14.59
N ALA A 658 -25.62 30.41 14.72
CA ALA A 658 -25.08 31.55 15.45
C ALA A 658 -23.77 32.05 14.81
N ALA A 659 -23.45 33.33 15.00
CA ALA A 659 -22.28 33.97 14.41
C ALA A 659 -20.93 33.35 14.84
N CYS A 660 -20.82 32.90 16.10
CA CYS A 660 -19.60 32.30 16.64
C CYS A 660 -19.59 30.76 16.62
N GLN A 661 -20.48 30.13 15.83
CA GLN A 661 -20.54 28.68 15.70
C GLN A 661 -19.28 28.13 15.01
N ARG A 662 -18.68 27.08 15.57
CA ARG A 662 -17.53 26.39 14.96
C ARG A 662 -17.99 25.54 13.78
N ASN A 663 -17.27 25.58 12.66
CA ASN A 663 -17.59 24.84 11.44
C ASN A 663 -16.35 24.08 10.94
N PHE A 664 -16.51 22.79 10.64
CA PHE A 664 -15.45 21.90 10.18
C PHE A 664 -15.89 21.17 8.92
N THR A 665 -15.02 21.10 7.92
CA THR A 665 -15.19 20.17 6.79
C THR A 665 -14.19 19.03 6.95
N LEU A 666 -14.66 17.79 6.89
CA LEU A 666 -13.80 16.61 6.79
C LEU A 666 -13.93 16.08 5.37
N LEU A 667 -12.91 16.33 4.56
CA LEU A 667 -12.78 15.82 3.20
C LEU A 667 -11.93 14.55 3.22
N THR A 668 -12.47 13.46 2.71
CA THR A 668 -11.71 12.22 2.54
C THR A 668 -11.16 12.12 1.14
N THR A 669 -10.03 11.43 0.93
CA THR A 669 -9.49 11.16 -0.41
C THR A 669 -8.37 10.12 -0.36
N ASP A 670 -8.01 9.55 -1.51
CA ASP A 670 -6.80 8.77 -1.71
C ASP A 670 -5.54 9.62 -2.00
N GLY A 671 -5.71 10.94 -2.11
CA GLY A 671 -4.62 11.90 -2.26
C GLY A 671 -4.34 12.35 -3.70
N TYR A 672 -5.10 11.87 -4.69
CA TYR A 672 -4.99 12.28 -6.09
C TYR A 672 -6.20 13.11 -6.51
N TRP A 673 -6.01 14.12 -7.35
CA TRP A 673 -7.10 14.94 -7.91
C TRP A 673 -6.88 15.16 -9.41
N ASN A 674 -7.97 15.38 -10.14
CA ASN A 674 -7.94 15.58 -11.60
C ASN A 674 -9.12 16.46 -12.05
N GLN A 675 -9.19 16.73 -13.37
CA GLN A 675 -10.26 17.54 -14.01
C GLN A 675 -10.39 18.99 -13.52
N LEU A 676 -9.32 19.64 -13.05
CA LEU A 676 -9.35 21.05 -12.60
C LEU A 676 -9.88 22.02 -13.66
N ALA A 677 -9.65 21.75 -14.95
CA ALA A 677 -10.14 22.62 -16.03
C ALA A 677 -11.66 22.52 -16.25
N SER A 678 -12.24 21.36 -16.03
CA SER A 678 -13.68 21.10 -16.22
C SER A 678 -14.49 21.36 -14.96
N TYR A 679 -13.91 21.13 -13.78
CA TYR A 679 -14.53 21.31 -12.47
C TYR A 679 -13.70 22.30 -11.65
N LEU A 680 -13.80 23.57 -12.05
CA LEU A 680 -13.08 24.65 -11.40
C LEU A 680 -13.59 24.87 -9.97
N PRO A 681 -12.71 24.99 -8.96
CA PRO A 681 -13.11 25.48 -7.65
C PRO A 681 -13.45 26.96 -7.76
N GLN A 682 -14.61 27.36 -7.23
CA GLN A 682 -15.08 28.74 -7.34
C GLN A 682 -15.46 29.30 -5.97
N THR A 683 -15.20 30.59 -5.76
CA THR A 683 -15.77 31.38 -4.67
C THR A 683 -17.25 31.64 -4.92
N PRO A 684 -18.05 32.00 -3.89
CA PRO A 684 -19.46 32.36 -4.10
C PRO A 684 -19.70 33.60 -4.96
N ALA A 685 -18.66 34.39 -5.26
CA ALA A 685 -18.66 35.46 -6.25
C ALA A 685 -18.33 34.97 -7.68
N ALA A 686 -18.40 33.66 -7.93
CA ALA A 686 -18.08 32.99 -9.19
C ALA A 686 -16.63 33.20 -9.69
N ARG A 687 -15.69 33.52 -8.80
CA ARG A 687 -14.25 33.61 -9.15
C ARG A 687 -13.56 32.29 -8.92
N THR A 688 -12.77 31.82 -9.88
CA THR A 688 -11.95 30.61 -9.76
C THR A 688 -10.89 30.76 -8.67
N ILE A 689 -10.76 29.74 -7.82
CA ILE A 689 -9.72 29.64 -6.80
C ILE A 689 -8.47 29.02 -7.45
N GLY A 690 -7.36 29.74 -7.45
CA GLY A 690 -6.09 29.29 -8.03
C GLY A 690 -5.14 28.65 -7.01
N ASN A 691 -3.88 28.51 -7.40
CA ASN A 691 -2.77 28.14 -6.52
C ASN A 691 -2.41 29.32 -5.59
N LEU A 692 -2.97 29.30 -4.37
CA LEU A 692 -2.79 30.35 -3.36
C LEU A 692 -1.51 30.14 -2.52
N ASP A 693 -0.88 28.98 -2.60
CA ASP A 693 0.37 28.64 -1.94
C ASP A 693 1.61 29.17 -2.70
N ALA A 694 1.53 29.32 -4.01
CA ALA A 694 2.55 29.96 -4.84
C ALA A 694 2.42 31.50 -4.89
N SER A 695 1.21 32.05 -4.71
CA SER A 695 0.93 33.49 -4.79
C SER A 695 -0.17 33.92 -3.80
N PRO A 696 0.13 34.13 -2.51
CA PRO A 696 -0.89 34.35 -1.47
C PRO A 696 -1.67 35.68 -1.56
N SER A 697 -1.20 36.65 -2.35
CA SER A 697 -1.48 38.07 -2.09
C SER A 697 -2.60 38.73 -2.93
N SER A 698 -3.10 38.13 -4.01
CA SER A 698 -4.00 38.85 -4.94
C SER A 698 -5.51 38.54 -4.81
N LEU A 699 -5.91 37.56 -3.98
CA LEU A 699 -7.32 37.14 -3.88
C LEU A 699 -7.98 37.41 -2.52
N LEU A 700 -7.24 37.75 -1.46
CA LEU A 700 -7.82 37.88 -0.12
C LEU A 700 -8.89 38.98 0.00
N GLY A 701 -8.84 40.03 -0.84
CA GLY A 701 -9.80 41.13 -0.79
C GLY A 701 -11.14 40.92 -1.51
N SER A 702 -11.26 39.88 -2.35
CA SER A 702 -12.50 39.60 -3.11
C SER A 702 -13.10 38.21 -2.84
N THR A 703 -12.54 37.48 -1.87
CA THR A 703 -12.87 36.07 -1.59
C THR A 703 -13.78 35.92 -0.36
N LEU A 704 -13.88 36.96 0.46
CA LEU A 704 -14.82 37.04 1.57
C LEU A 704 -16.20 37.40 1.03
N VAL A 705 -17.20 36.60 1.38
CA VAL A 705 -18.58 36.80 0.96
C VAL A 705 -19.42 37.04 2.19
N ASP A 706 -20.11 38.18 2.21
CA ASP A 706 -21.07 38.46 3.28
C ASP A 706 -22.20 37.42 3.23
N ARG A 707 -22.36 36.77 4.38
CA ARG A 707 -23.49 35.90 4.67
C ARG A 707 -24.69 36.80 4.98
N PRO A 708 -25.85 36.61 4.33
CA PRO A 708 -27.06 37.35 4.70
C PRO A 708 -27.35 37.18 6.20
N GLN A 709 -27.56 38.27 6.94
CA GLN A 709 -27.84 38.23 8.38
C GLN A 709 -29.18 37.51 8.64
N THR A 710 -29.13 36.22 8.96
CA THR A 710 -30.28 35.41 9.38
C THR A 710 -30.08 34.76 10.75
N VAL A 711 -28.95 35.01 11.42
CA VAL A 711 -28.56 34.33 12.66
C VAL A 711 -28.58 35.25 13.86
N THR A 712 -28.92 34.69 15.03
CA THR A 712 -28.88 35.37 16.32
C THR A 712 -27.44 35.80 16.61
N LEU A 713 -27.23 37.10 16.81
CA LEU A 713 -25.99 37.65 17.32
C LEU A 713 -25.96 37.43 18.84
N ASP A 714 -24.82 37.04 19.39
CA ASP A 714 -24.64 36.85 20.84
C ASP A 714 -24.65 38.22 21.55
N GLY A 715 -25.83 38.82 21.71
CA GLY A 715 -26.01 40.08 22.42
C GLY A 715 -27.44 40.62 22.35
N SER A 716 -28.02 40.98 23.50
CA SER A 716 -29.26 41.74 23.58
C SER A 716 -28.98 43.21 23.25
N GLY A 717 -29.45 43.65 22.08
CA GLY A 717 -29.54 45.06 21.70
C GLY A 717 -28.37 45.56 20.84
N SER A 718 -28.60 45.66 19.53
CA SER A 718 -28.32 46.85 18.70
C SER A 718 -28.52 46.51 17.22
N SER A 719 -29.17 47.41 16.50
CA SER A 719 -29.33 47.37 15.04
C SER A 719 -27.97 47.42 14.34
N SER A 720 -27.74 46.53 13.37
CA SER A 720 -26.59 46.57 12.47
C SER A 720 -26.96 47.34 11.20
N THR A 721 -26.24 48.43 10.90
CA THR A 721 -26.35 49.14 9.62
C THR A 721 -25.23 48.62 8.71
N THR A 722 -25.60 48.09 7.54
CA THR A 722 -24.65 47.55 6.55
C THR A 722 -23.80 48.67 5.96
N VAL A 723 -22.46 48.57 6.05
CA VAL A 723 -21.54 49.37 5.23
C VAL A 723 -20.64 48.41 4.46
N THR A 724 -20.73 48.45 3.14
CA THR A 724 -19.85 47.73 2.21
C THR A 724 -18.42 48.28 2.35
N PRO A 725 -17.42 47.52 2.81
CA PRO A 725 -16.06 48.03 2.92
C PRO A 725 -15.42 48.12 1.53
N ILE A 726 -14.85 49.28 1.21
CA ILE A 726 -14.19 49.58 -0.07
C ILE A 726 -12.71 49.13 -0.07
N SER A 727 -12.19 48.62 1.05
CA SER A 727 -10.86 48.03 1.14
C SER A 727 -10.77 47.03 2.31
N SER A 728 -10.21 45.85 2.04
CA SER A 728 -10.02 44.78 3.02
C SER A 728 -8.65 44.87 3.70
N SER A 729 -8.61 45.04 5.01
CA SER A 729 -7.43 44.77 5.84
C SER A 729 -7.78 43.67 6.85
N SER A 730 -6.90 42.68 7.01
CA SER A 730 -7.10 41.54 7.90
C SER A 730 -6.42 41.80 9.25
N GLU A 731 -7.22 42.01 10.30
CA GLU A 731 -6.76 41.96 11.70
C GLU A 731 -7.51 40.83 12.42
N GLN A 732 -6.80 39.84 12.98
CA GLN A 732 -7.39 38.80 13.83
C GLN A 732 -7.35 39.29 15.28
N LYS A 733 -8.52 39.52 15.91
CA LYS A 733 -8.63 39.89 17.33
C LYS A 733 -9.32 38.77 18.10
N ILE A 734 -8.81 38.45 19.29
CA ILE A 734 -9.41 37.49 20.22
C ILE A 734 -10.48 38.24 21.02
N CYS A 735 -11.73 37.79 21.00
CA CYS A 735 -12.78 38.34 21.86
C CYS A 735 -12.48 37.98 23.32
N GLN A 736 -12.16 38.97 24.16
CA GLN A 736 -12.01 38.79 25.61
C GLN A 736 -12.68 39.95 26.36
N GLY A 737 -13.70 39.63 27.17
CA GLY A 737 -14.35 40.56 28.11
C GLY A 737 -15.18 41.68 27.47
N ASN A 738 -16.36 41.97 28.04
CA ASN A 738 -17.33 43.02 27.70
C ASN A 738 -17.17 43.66 26.30
N ASN A 739 -17.48 42.86 25.27
CA ASN A 739 -18.08 43.16 23.97
C ASN A 739 -17.92 44.59 23.42
N ASN A 740 -16.69 45.02 23.11
CA ASN A 740 -16.47 46.08 22.11
C ASN A 740 -15.12 45.83 21.42
N VAL A 741 -15.14 45.60 20.10
CA VAL A 741 -13.92 45.47 19.28
C VAL A 741 -13.77 46.71 18.41
N VAL A 742 -12.72 47.50 18.67
CA VAL A 742 -12.39 48.70 17.89
C VAL A 742 -11.36 48.34 16.83
N PHE A 743 -11.72 48.47 15.57
CA PHE A 743 -10.83 48.26 14.43
C PHE A 743 -10.11 49.56 14.07
N VAL A 744 -8.77 49.52 13.99
CA VAL A 744 -7.95 50.74 13.85
C VAL A 744 -7.98 51.30 12.42
N GLN A 745 -8.32 50.48 11.42
CA GLN A 745 -8.52 50.93 10.03
C GLN A 745 -9.72 50.22 9.38
N GLY A 746 -10.56 51.01 8.68
CA GLY A 746 -11.81 50.58 8.06
C GLY A 746 -13.07 51.20 8.70
N ASN A 747 -12.96 51.67 9.96
CA ASN A 747 -13.99 52.49 10.61
C ASN A 747 -13.39 53.34 11.76
N PRO A 748 -12.78 54.51 11.48
CA PRO A 748 -12.17 55.32 12.54
C PRO A 748 -13.27 55.86 13.47
N GLY A 749 -13.50 55.17 14.59
CA GLY A 749 -14.47 55.55 15.63
C GLY A 749 -15.74 54.70 15.72
N GLY A 750 -15.88 53.64 14.92
CA GLY A 750 -17.01 52.71 15.05
C GLY A 750 -16.74 51.60 16.07
N THR A 751 -17.73 51.32 16.92
CA THR A 751 -17.66 50.25 17.93
C THR A 751 -18.60 49.11 17.52
N VAL A 752 -18.13 47.85 17.52
CA VAL A 752 -18.93 46.64 17.30
C VAL A 752 -18.97 45.81 18.57
#